data_AF-A0A936HVW5-F1
#
_entry.id   AF-A0A936HVW5-F1
#
_cell.length_a   1.000
_cell.length_b   1.000
_cell.length_c   1.000
_cell.angle_alpha   90.00
_cell.angle_beta   90.00
_cell.angle_gamma   90.00
#
_symmetry.space_group_name_H-M   'P 1'
#
loop_
_entity.id
_entity.type
_entity.pdbx_description
1 polymer ?
#
loop_
_entity_poly.entity_id
_entity_poly.type
_entity_poly.pdbx_seq_one_letter_code
_entity_poly.pdbx_strand_id
1 'polypeptide(L)'
;MKKPAALPDLDHPKLDADSIRRSLHNRLIYTIGKDPITATDRDWFHAAAAVVRERLIERWMETMRSYYVEDRKRVYYLSMEFLMGRTMTNSMLNICAEQEFRDALAALGEIGIKPENIAEVEPDAALGNGGLGRLAACFLDSMATMGVAGYGYGIRYEYGMFHQGIEDGQQVEHPDNWLRYGNPWEFPRPEVLYQVKFHGRVVDFIDEQGVKRHQWVDSDDVMAMAYDYPIPGYDTGTVNNMRLWAAKASRDFDLRYFNEGNYIAAVEDKNESENLSKVLYPDDTTEMGRELRLKQQYFFVSASLQDMLYRFAKSEAPLDSLPEKVAIQLNDTHPSIAVPELMRILIDQHRFEWSRAWDIVTRTFAYTNHTLMPEALETWPVGLFERVLPRHLQIIYEINYRFLKDVMHHYPGDPALWQRMSLIDENKGKRIRMAHLAIVGSHKVNGVAAIHTRLMKETIFADFHRLSPDKIVNMTNGVTPRRWLNQANPGLARLIGSRIGRGWLKDLDQLRQLTPLADDAAFRDAFVRVKRDNKARLAQVIRQRLGIAVDPDSLFDVQIKRIHEYKRQLLNVLHVITLYNRLRAGGDATPRTVIFGGKAAPGYRMAKLVIRLINDVADVVNSDPIMRGRRKVVFIPNSDVSNAELIIPAADLSEQISTAGTEASGTGNMKLALNGALTIGTLDGANVEIRNEVGVENIFIFGLTADEVAQQYAAGYNPWTHYDSNAELKQTLDTLRDGFFSPEDRDRYKPIFDNLTYHGDHYLLLADYAAYIACQEKVGALYRDPQAWVRKAILNVAGMGQFSSDRTIGQYAKTIWNVEARGRAVG
;
A
#
# COMPACT_ATOMS: atom_id res chain seq x y z
N MET A 1 -25.86 -8.18 -26.72
CA MET A 1 -26.90 -8.29 -25.65
C MET A 1 -28.12 -7.42 -25.95
N LYS A 2 -29.35 -7.98 -25.91
CA LYS A 2 -30.59 -7.15 -25.86
C LYS A 2 -30.51 -6.23 -24.64
N LYS A 3 -30.88 -4.95 -24.77
CA LYS A 3 -31.03 -4.03 -23.63
C LYS A 3 -31.80 -4.78 -22.53
N PRO A 4 -31.27 -4.91 -21.31
CA PRO A 4 -31.99 -5.59 -20.24
C PRO A 4 -33.34 -4.91 -20.06
N ALA A 5 -34.41 -5.70 -19.93
CA ALA A 5 -35.71 -5.18 -19.57
C ALA A 5 -35.58 -4.33 -18.29
N ALA A 6 -36.38 -3.27 -18.18
CA ALA A 6 -36.46 -2.50 -16.94
C ALA A 6 -36.77 -3.48 -15.80
N LEU A 7 -35.94 -3.46 -14.76
CA LEU A 7 -36.21 -4.27 -13.57
C LEU A 7 -37.51 -3.78 -12.93
N PRO A 8 -38.24 -4.66 -12.23
CA PRO A 8 -39.32 -4.21 -11.35
C PRO A 8 -38.75 -3.21 -10.34
N ASP A 9 -39.57 -2.21 -10.00
CA ASP A 9 -39.24 -1.23 -8.97
C ASP A 9 -39.05 -1.99 -7.65
N LEU A 10 -37.84 -1.94 -7.09
CA LEU A 10 -37.51 -2.63 -5.85
C LEU A 10 -37.80 -1.69 -4.68
N ASP A 11 -38.34 -2.23 -3.58
CA ASP A 11 -38.53 -1.43 -2.37
C ASP A 11 -37.17 -1.15 -1.71
N HIS A 12 -36.64 0.05 -1.95
CA HIS A 12 -35.31 0.45 -1.54
C HIS A 12 -35.28 0.83 -0.05
N PRO A 13 -34.41 0.22 0.78
CA PRO A 13 -34.31 0.57 2.19
C PRO A 13 -33.76 2.00 2.32
N LYS A 14 -34.57 2.89 2.91
CA LYS A 14 -34.20 4.30 3.14
C LYS A 14 -32.97 4.44 4.04
N LEU A 15 -32.29 5.57 3.90
CA LEU A 15 -31.11 5.94 4.70
C LEU A 15 -31.47 6.61 6.04
N ASP A 16 -32.74 6.88 6.34
CA ASP A 16 -33.12 7.45 7.63
C ASP A 16 -32.89 6.49 8.81
N ALA A 17 -32.67 7.06 10.00
CA ALA A 17 -32.30 6.31 11.19
C ALA A 17 -33.34 5.25 11.60
N ASP A 18 -34.64 5.50 11.39
CA ASP A 18 -35.70 4.55 11.73
C ASP A 18 -35.70 3.32 10.80
N SER A 19 -35.54 3.56 9.49
CA SER A 19 -35.34 2.50 8.50
C SER A 19 -34.09 1.67 8.80
N ILE A 20 -32.98 2.32 9.14
CA ILE A 20 -31.73 1.65 9.52
C ILE A 20 -31.95 0.81 10.79
N ARG A 21 -32.56 1.37 11.83
CA ARG A 21 -32.85 0.66 13.10
C ARG A 21 -33.71 -0.57 12.87
N ARG A 22 -34.76 -0.47 12.06
CA ARG A 22 -35.59 -1.62 11.69
C ARG A 22 -34.79 -2.67 10.94
N SER A 23 -33.93 -2.24 10.00
CA SER A 23 -33.04 -3.14 9.26
C SER A 23 -32.07 -3.86 10.20
N LEU A 24 -31.49 -3.16 11.19
CA LEU A 24 -30.58 -3.73 12.18
C LEU A 24 -31.24 -4.84 12.99
N HIS A 25 -32.44 -4.60 13.54
CA HIS A 25 -33.21 -5.63 14.25
C HIS A 25 -33.53 -6.82 13.34
N ASN A 26 -33.98 -6.57 12.12
CA ASN A 26 -34.30 -7.64 11.17
C ASN A 26 -33.08 -8.47 10.82
N ARG A 27 -31.90 -7.86 10.63
CA ARG A 27 -30.67 -8.60 10.34
C ARG A 27 -30.17 -9.37 11.54
N LEU A 28 -30.26 -8.80 12.74
CA LEU A 28 -29.91 -9.55 13.95
C LEU A 28 -30.78 -10.81 14.10
N ILE A 29 -32.11 -10.68 13.95
CA ILE A 29 -33.04 -11.80 14.18
C ILE A 29 -33.01 -12.80 13.03
N TYR A 30 -33.18 -12.35 11.78
CA TYR A 30 -33.42 -13.25 10.64
C TYR A 30 -32.16 -13.61 9.85
N THR A 31 -31.07 -12.86 9.99
CA THR A 31 -29.80 -13.17 9.31
C THR A 31 -28.76 -13.74 10.26
N ILE A 32 -28.58 -13.13 11.45
CA ILE A 32 -27.62 -13.61 12.45
C ILE A 32 -28.25 -14.71 13.33
N GLY A 33 -29.57 -14.69 13.55
CA GLY A 33 -30.25 -15.68 14.38
C GLY A 33 -30.10 -15.42 15.87
N LYS A 34 -30.06 -14.13 16.28
CA LYS A 34 -29.80 -13.72 17.66
C LYS A 34 -30.93 -12.88 18.25
N ASP A 35 -31.17 -13.07 19.54
CA ASP A 35 -32.05 -12.22 20.34
C ASP A 35 -31.29 -10.96 20.80
N PRO A 36 -31.87 -9.74 20.68
CA PRO A 36 -31.23 -8.50 21.14
C PRO A 36 -30.67 -8.51 22.57
N ILE A 37 -31.27 -9.28 23.48
CA ILE A 37 -30.87 -9.41 24.88
C ILE A 37 -29.55 -10.19 25.03
N THR A 38 -29.29 -11.15 24.13
CA THR A 38 -28.11 -12.05 24.20
C THR A 38 -27.07 -11.78 23.12
N ALA A 39 -27.33 -10.82 22.24
CA ALA A 39 -26.45 -10.45 21.15
C ALA A 39 -25.17 -9.78 21.67
N THR A 40 -24.04 -10.24 21.14
CA THR A 40 -22.71 -9.68 21.44
C THR A 40 -22.39 -8.50 20.52
N ASP A 41 -21.35 -7.72 20.85
CA ASP A 41 -20.83 -6.66 19.97
C ASP A 41 -20.49 -7.19 18.56
N ARG A 42 -20.06 -8.46 18.46
CA ARG A 42 -19.81 -9.12 17.18
C ARG A 42 -21.09 -9.42 16.40
N ASP A 43 -22.13 -9.89 17.07
CA ASP A 43 -23.43 -10.15 16.42
C ASP A 43 -24.00 -8.84 15.84
N TRP A 44 -23.91 -7.75 16.61
CA TRP A 44 -24.31 -6.42 16.17
C TRP A 44 -23.42 -5.85 15.06
N PHE A 45 -22.11 -6.10 15.08
CA PHE A 45 -21.23 -5.75 13.98
C PHE A 45 -21.63 -6.44 12.68
N HIS A 46 -21.85 -7.76 12.68
CA HIS A 46 -22.27 -8.47 11.48
C HIS A 46 -23.65 -8.01 10.99
N ALA A 47 -24.59 -7.73 11.89
CA ALA A 47 -25.88 -7.14 11.53
C ALA A 47 -25.71 -5.75 10.89
N ALA A 48 -24.93 -4.87 11.50
CA ALA A 48 -24.67 -3.52 10.98
C ALA A 48 -23.96 -3.55 9.62
N ALA A 49 -22.94 -4.40 9.46
CA ALA A 49 -22.24 -4.59 8.20
C ALA A 49 -23.21 -5.07 7.09
N ALA A 50 -24.11 -6.00 7.39
CA ALA A 50 -25.13 -6.44 6.43
C ALA A 50 -26.07 -5.29 6.01
N VAL A 51 -26.53 -4.48 6.96
CA VAL A 51 -27.42 -3.33 6.71
C VAL A 51 -26.74 -2.26 5.85
N VAL A 52 -25.47 -1.96 6.09
CA VAL A 52 -24.68 -1.07 5.23
C VAL A 52 -24.51 -1.68 3.84
N ARG A 53 -24.13 -2.96 3.78
CA ARG A 53 -23.90 -3.67 2.52
C ARG A 53 -25.14 -3.70 1.64
N GLU A 54 -26.33 -3.87 2.19
CA GLU A 54 -27.60 -3.80 1.44
C GLU A 54 -27.75 -2.48 0.66
N ARG A 55 -27.41 -1.35 1.28
CA ARG A 55 -27.44 -0.02 0.65
C ARG A 55 -26.34 0.17 -0.40
N LEU A 56 -25.30 -0.66 -0.37
CA LEU A 56 -24.23 -0.68 -1.38
C LEU A 56 -24.56 -1.57 -2.57
N ILE A 57 -25.19 -2.74 -2.35
CA ILE A 57 -25.39 -3.76 -3.38
C ILE A 57 -26.20 -3.22 -4.56
N GLU A 58 -27.25 -2.46 -4.29
CA GLU A 58 -28.12 -1.92 -5.34
C GLU A 58 -27.33 -0.94 -6.22
N ARG A 59 -26.63 0.01 -5.58
CA ARG A 59 -25.73 0.94 -6.26
C ARG A 59 -24.64 0.21 -7.06
N TRP A 60 -24.10 -0.89 -6.51
CA TRP A 60 -23.10 -1.73 -7.16
C TRP A 60 -23.66 -2.45 -8.40
N MET A 61 -24.83 -3.09 -8.30
CA MET A 61 -25.47 -3.78 -9.43
C MET A 61 -25.79 -2.80 -10.56
N GLU A 62 -26.30 -1.63 -10.23
CA GLU A 62 -26.61 -0.59 -11.22
C GLU A 62 -25.34 0.02 -11.82
N THR A 63 -24.27 0.21 -11.04
CA THR A 63 -22.96 0.65 -11.53
C THR A 63 -22.40 -0.36 -12.53
N MET A 64 -22.44 -1.65 -12.19
CA MET A 64 -21.98 -2.70 -13.10
C MET A 64 -22.81 -2.74 -14.39
N ARG A 65 -24.14 -2.56 -14.29
CA ARG A 65 -25.03 -2.50 -15.45
C ARG A 65 -24.74 -1.30 -16.34
N SER A 66 -24.54 -0.11 -15.77
CA SER A 66 -24.26 1.09 -16.55
C SER A 66 -22.98 0.95 -17.37
N TYR A 67 -21.95 0.30 -16.84
CA TYR A 67 -20.71 0.04 -17.57
C TYR A 67 -20.90 -0.85 -18.80
N TYR A 68 -21.94 -1.69 -18.86
CA TYR A 68 -22.29 -2.44 -20.06
C TYR A 68 -23.20 -1.64 -21.00
N VAL A 69 -24.20 -0.93 -20.45
CA VAL A 69 -25.16 -0.14 -21.24
C VAL A 69 -24.48 1.02 -21.97
N GLU A 70 -23.54 1.69 -21.31
CA GLU A 70 -22.77 2.81 -21.84
C GLU A 70 -21.49 2.36 -22.58
N ASP A 71 -21.21 1.05 -22.61
CA ASP A 71 -20.04 0.45 -23.29
C ASP A 71 -18.71 1.15 -22.96
N ARG A 72 -18.52 1.45 -21.67
CA ARG A 72 -17.39 2.23 -21.17
C ARG A 72 -16.08 1.43 -21.26
N LYS A 73 -15.00 2.11 -21.67
CA LYS A 73 -13.64 1.60 -21.47
C LYS A 73 -13.38 1.42 -19.96
N ARG A 74 -12.86 0.26 -19.57
CA ARG A 74 -12.67 -0.13 -18.16
C ARG A 74 -11.20 -0.19 -17.80
N VAL A 75 -10.89 0.26 -16.59
CA VAL A 75 -9.56 0.16 -15.98
C VAL A 75 -9.51 -1.09 -15.11
N TYR A 76 -8.50 -1.92 -15.30
CA TYR A 76 -8.19 -3.07 -14.44
C TYR A 76 -6.85 -2.82 -13.76
N TYR A 77 -6.90 -2.58 -12.46
CA TYR A 77 -5.74 -2.29 -11.64
C TYR A 77 -5.26 -3.56 -10.93
N LEU A 78 -4.13 -4.11 -11.40
CA LEU A 78 -3.58 -5.38 -10.90
C LEU A 78 -2.54 -5.07 -9.81
N SER A 79 -2.79 -5.55 -8.59
CA SER A 79 -1.90 -5.36 -7.45
C SER A 79 -1.82 -6.62 -6.59
N MET A 80 -0.61 -6.98 -6.16
CA MET A 80 -0.41 -8.06 -5.18
C MET A 80 -0.96 -7.71 -3.80
N GLU A 81 -1.13 -6.43 -3.49
CA GLU A 81 -1.66 -5.97 -2.20
C GLU A 81 -2.70 -4.86 -2.33
N PHE A 82 -3.68 -4.88 -1.40
CA PHE A 82 -4.67 -3.84 -1.15
C PHE A 82 -4.80 -3.63 0.36
N LEU A 83 -4.21 -2.56 0.89
CA LEU A 83 -4.26 -2.29 2.33
C LEU A 83 -5.54 -1.49 2.67
N MET A 84 -6.69 -2.15 2.63
CA MET A 84 -8.02 -1.50 2.70
C MET A 84 -8.32 -0.84 4.05
N GLY A 85 -7.91 -1.49 5.14
CA GLY A 85 -8.34 -1.18 6.51
C GLY A 85 -9.75 -1.68 6.80
N ARG A 86 -10.38 -1.13 7.83
CA ARG A 86 -11.81 -1.36 8.14
C ARG A 86 -12.73 -0.71 7.12
N THR A 87 -13.85 -1.35 6.79
CA THR A 87 -14.76 -0.97 5.70
C THR A 87 -16.05 -0.36 6.19
N MET A 88 -16.52 -0.66 7.40
CA MET A 88 -17.82 -0.21 7.88
C MET A 88 -17.95 1.32 7.89
N THR A 89 -17.08 2.00 8.64
CA THR A 89 -17.10 3.45 8.77
C THR A 89 -16.89 4.13 7.43
N ASN A 90 -15.97 3.61 6.61
CA ASN A 90 -15.69 4.16 5.29
C ASN A 90 -16.90 4.05 4.35
N SER A 91 -17.61 2.92 4.39
CA SER A 91 -18.80 2.70 3.58
C SER A 91 -19.94 3.62 3.99
N MET A 92 -20.23 3.72 5.29
CA MET A 92 -21.25 4.63 5.84
C MET A 92 -20.96 6.09 5.46
N LEU A 93 -19.70 6.50 5.53
CA LEU A 93 -19.24 7.85 5.18
C LEU A 93 -19.37 8.12 3.67
N ASN A 94 -18.96 7.18 2.81
CA ASN A 94 -19.01 7.37 1.36
C ASN A 94 -20.45 7.42 0.81
N ILE A 95 -21.41 6.75 1.45
CA ILE A 95 -22.84 6.88 1.11
C ILE A 95 -23.55 8.05 1.79
N CYS A 96 -22.82 8.88 2.54
CA CYS A 96 -23.33 10.04 3.27
C CYS A 96 -24.41 9.70 4.32
N ALA A 97 -24.26 8.57 5.02
CA ALA A 97 -25.23 8.11 6.02
C ALA A 97 -24.62 7.82 7.41
N GLU A 98 -23.38 8.24 7.65
CA GLU A 98 -22.66 7.92 8.90
C GLU A 98 -23.42 8.37 10.15
N GLN A 99 -24.02 9.56 10.13
CA GLN A 99 -24.75 10.09 11.28
C GLN A 99 -26.03 9.29 11.53
N GLU A 100 -26.75 8.93 10.47
CA GLU A 100 -27.98 8.16 10.54
C GLU A 100 -27.72 6.74 11.07
N PHE A 101 -26.61 6.12 10.66
CA PHE A 101 -26.14 4.86 11.24
C PHE A 101 -25.76 5.01 12.71
N ARG A 102 -25.03 6.08 13.07
CA ARG A 102 -24.67 6.36 14.47
C ARG A 102 -25.90 6.54 15.34
N ASP A 103 -26.89 7.31 14.88
CA ASP A 103 -28.13 7.57 15.61
C ASP A 103 -28.96 6.29 15.77
N ALA A 104 -29.06 5.48 14.72
CA ALA A 104 -29.74 4.19 14.76
C ALA A 104 -29.08 3.21 15.75
N LEU A 105 -27.74 3.16 15.79
CA LEU A 105 -26.99 2.33 16.74
C LEU A 105 -27.09 2.90 18.16
N ALA A 106 -27.07 4.22 18.34
CA ALA A 106 -27.18 4.87 19.65
C ALA A 106 -28.56 4.65 20.28
N ALA A 107 -29.63 4.58 19.47
CA ALA A 107 -30.96 4.21 19.94
C ALA A 107 -31.02 2.78 20.51
N LEU A 108 -30.05 1.92 20.18
CA LEU A 108 -29.88 0.60 20.80
C LEU A 108 -29.08 0.66 22.12
N GLY A 109 -28.68 1.85 22.57
CA GLY A 109 -27.99 2.05 23.86
C GLY A 109 -28.85 1.68 25.07
N GLU A 110 -30.19 1.70 24.94
CA GLU A 110 -31.12 1.29 26.00
C GLU A 110 -30.97 -0.21 26.37
N ILE A 111 -30.45 -1.03 25.45
CA ILE A 111 -30.12 -2.45 25.69
C ILE A 111 -28.63 -2.66 26.00
N GLY A 112 -27.90 -1.59 26.33
CA GLY A 112 -26.52 -1.63 26.84
C GLY A 112 -25.41 -1.60 25.77
N ILE A 113 -25.74 -1.37 24.51
CA ILE A 113 -24.79 -1.40 23.39
C ILE A 113 -24.09 -0.04 23.24
N LYS A 114 -22.77 -0.06 23.03
CA LYS A 114 -21.98 1.13 22.69
C LYS A 114 -21.66 1.14 21.20
N PRO A 115 -22.19 2.09 20.41
CA PRO A 115 -21.93 2.14 18.96
C PRO A 115 -20.43 2.15 18.60
N GLU A 116 -19.61 2.77 19.43
CA GLU A 116 -18.16 2.84 19.24
C GLU A 116 -17.50 1.46 19.28
N ASN A 117 -18.00 0.55 20.14
CA ASN A 117 -17.46 -0.81 20.22
C ASN A 117 -17.70 -1.58 18.93
N ILE A 118 -18.85 -1.40 18.28
CA ILE A 118 -19.26 -2.16 17.10
C ILE A 118 -18.27 -1.95 15.94
N ALA A 119 -17.81 -0.72 15.72
CA ALA A 119 -16.84 -0.41 14.67
C ALA A 119 -15.42 -0.89 15.00
N GLU A 120 -15.08 -1.03 16.28
CA GLU A 120 -13.79 -1.56 16.73
C GLU A 120 -13.71 -3.10 16.70
N VAL A 121 -14.85 -3.80 16.57
CA VAL A 121 -14.87 -5.27 16.39
C VAL A 121 -14.38 -5.68 15.00
N GLU A 122 -14.53 -4.82 14.00
CA GLU A 122 -14.13 -5.12 12.62
C GLU A 122 -12.60 -5.32 12.53
N PRO A 123 -12.10 -6.48 12.06
CA PRO A 123 -10.68 -6.62 11.77
C PRO A 123 -10.31 -5.85 10.50
N ASP A 124 -9.10 -5.29 10.45
CA ASP A 124 -8.53 -4.79 9.20
C ASP A 124 -8.47 -5.95 8.17
N ALA A 125 -8.86 -5.67 6.93
CA ALA A 125 -8.66 -6.65 5.87
C ALA A 125 -7.16 -6.86 5.61
N ALA A 126 -6.64 -8.04 5.97
CA ALA A 126 -5.22 -8.38 5.86
C ALA A 126 -4.84 -8.72 4.40
N LEU A 127 -5.07 -7.78 3.49
CA LEU A 127 -4.88 -7.92 2.05
C LEU A 127 -3.67 -7.15 1.53
N GLY A 128 -2.90 -6.50 2.42
CA GLY A 128 -1.73 -5.74 2.05
C GLY A 128 -0.78 -5.50 3.22
N ASN A 129 0.39 -4.93 2.92
CA ASN A 129 1.43 -4.65 3.89
C ASN A 129 1.81 -3.15 3.91
N GLY A 130 2.11 -2.58 2.74
CA GLY A 130 2.83 -1.30 2.67
C GLY A 130 2.13 -0.16 1.95
N GLY A 131 2.97 0.82 1.56
CA GLY A 131 2.54 2.01 0.82
C GLY A 131 1.98 1.69 -0.58
N LEU A 132 2.43 0.60 -1.21
CA LEU A 132 1.94 0.14 -2.52
C LEU A 132 0.47 -0.30 -2.41
N GLY A 133 0.14 -1.16 -1.45
CA GLY A 133 -1.22 -1.62 -1.21
C GLY A 133 -2.12 -0.51 -0.68
N ARG A 134 -1.57 0.43 0.09
CA ARG A 134 -2.34 1.58 0.57
C ARG A 134 -2.66 2.58 -0.53
N LEU A 135 -1.74 2.76 -1.49
CA LEU A 135 -1.97 3.54 -2.71
C LEU A 135 -3.07 2.90 -3.55
N ALA A 136 -2.98 1.59 -3.81
CA ALA A 136 -4.00 0.83 -4.53
C ALA A 136 -5.38 1.04 -3.91
N ALA A 137 -5.50 0.93 -2.58
CA ALA A 137 -6.76 1.19 -1.87
C ALA A 137 -7.25 2.65 -2.00
N CYS A 138 -6.36 3.65 -1.95
CA CYS A 138 -6.75 5.05 -2.21
C CYS A 138 -7.21 5.26 -3.66
N PHE A 139 -6.58 4.59 -4.62
CA PHE A 139 -6.92 4.65 -6.04
C PHE A 139 -8.29 4.03 -6.32
N LEU A 140 -8.64 2.91 -5.69
CA LEU A 140 -9.97 2.33 -5.83
C LEU A 140 -11.07 3.29 -5.33
N ASP A 141 -10.86 3.92 -4.16
CA ASP A 141 -11.78 4.91 -3.60
C ASP A 141 -11.92 6.16 -4.50
N SER A 142 -10.81 6.68 -5.04
CA SER A 142 -10.81 7.80 -5.99
C SER A 142 -11.47 7.44 -7.33
N MET A 143 -11.19 6.27 -7.89
CA MET A 143 -11.86 5.81 -9.11
C MET A 143 -13.38 5.72 -8.91
N ALA A 144 -13.83 5.19 -7.78
CA ALA A 144 -15.26 5.14 -7.46
C ALA A 144 -15.86 6.54 -7.30
N THR A 145 -15.20 7.42 -6.53
CA THR A 145 -15.64 8.81 -6.27
C THR A 145 -15.75 9.64 -7.54
N MET A 146 -14.80 9.46 -8.47
CA MET A 146 -14.78 10.15 -9.76
C MET A 146 -15.67 9.49 -10.83
N GLY A 147 -16.25 8.32 -10.54
CA GLY A 147 -17.03 7.58 -11.53
C GLY A 147 -16.19 7.03 -12.68
N VAL A 148 -14.93 6.68 -12.43
CA VAL A 148 -14.09 5.92 -13.38
C VAL A 148 -14.50 4.45 -13.32
N ALA A 149 -14.84 3.89 -14.48
CA ALA A 149 -15.23 2.48 -14.58
C ALA A 149 -14.01 1.58 -14.31
N GLY A 150 -13.95 1.00 -13.12
CA GLY A 150 -12.72 0.39 -12.61
C GLY A 150 -12.92 -0.90 -11.84
N TYR A 151 -11.92 -1.78 -11.93
CA TYR A 151 -11.77 -3.00 -11.14
C TYR A 151 -10.40 -3.01 -10.47
N GLY A 152 -10.35 -3.40 -9.20
CA GLY A 152 -9.11 -3.85 -8.56
C GLY A 152 -9.02 -5.37 -8.63
N TYR A 153 -7.88 -5.92 -9.02
CA TYR A 153 -7.63 -7.37 -8.98
C TYR A 153 -6.45 -7.70 -8.07
N GLY A 154 -6.64 -8.69 -7.19
CA GLY A 154 -5.61 -9.21 -6.30
C GLY A 154 -5.93 -10.61 -5.78
N ILE A 155 -5.22 -11.04 -4.74
CA ILE A 155 -5.40 -12.35 -4.09
C ILE A 155 -6.15 -12.16 -2.77
N ARG A 156 -7.04 -13.11 -2.46
CA ARG A 156 -7.74 -13.17 -1.16
C ARG A 156 -6.88 -13.90 -0.14
N TYR A 157 -5.90 -13.21 0.45
CA TYR A 157 -5.01 -13.82 1.45
C TYR A 157 -5.76 -14.21 2.73
N GLU A 158 -5.60 -15.45 3.17
CA GLU A 158 -6.24 -15.96 4.39
C GLU A 158 -5.63 -15.37 5.67
N TYR A 159 -4.30 -15.19 5.70
CA TYR A 159 -3.53 -14.79 6.88
C TYR A 159 -2.72 -13.49 6.70
N GLY A 160 -2.99 -12.74 5.61
CA GLY A 160 -2.24 -11.55 5.24
C GLY A 160 -0.74 -11.77 5.17
N MET A 161 0.04 -10.77 5.60
CA MET A 161 1.49 -10.95 5.74
C MET A 161 1.81 -11.63 7.08
N PHE A 162 1.43 -10.98 8.19
CA PHE A 162 1.40 -11.48 9.56
C PHE A 162 0.85 -10.39 10.50
N HIS A 163 0.31 -10.79 11.65
CA HIS A 163 0.05 -9.95 12.80
C HIS A 163 1.34 -9.81 13.64
N GLN A 164 1.75 -8.58 13.93
CA GLN A 164 3.00 -8.32 14.64
C GLN A 164 2.77 -8.29 16.17
N GLY A 165 3.34 -9.26 16.87
CA GLY A 165 3.54 -9.18 18.32
C GLY A 165 4.90 -8.55 18.65
N ILE A 166 5.02 -7.96 19.84
CA ILE A 166 6.30 -7.59 20.43
C ILE A 166 6.47 -8.40 21.73
N GLU A 167 7.41 -9.34 21.72
CA GLU A 167 7.70 -10.25 22.84
C GLU A 167 9.17 -10.08 23.21
N ASP A 168 9.46 -9.80 24.48
CA ASP A 168 10.80 -9.42 24.96
C ASP A 168 11.47 -8.39 24.04
N GLY A 169 10.72 -7.34 23.69
CA GLY A 169 11.10 -6.25 22.79
C GLY A 169 11.40 -6.64 21.33
N GLN A 170 11.21 -7.90 20.93
CA GLN A 170 11.43 -8.41 19.58
C GLN A 170 10.13 -8.56 18.81
N GLN A 171 10.21 -8.38 17.49
CA GLN A 171 9.09 -8.73 16.61
C GLN A 171 8.89 -10.25 16.55
N VAL A 172 7.66 -10.68 16.82
CA VAL A 172 7.17 -12.05 16.59
C VAL A 172 6.02 -12.03 15.59
N GLU A 173 6.10 -12.88 14.58
CA GLU A 173 5.13 -13.00 13.50
C GLU A 173 4.04 -14.03 13.86
N HIS A 174 2.80 -13.56 14.06
CA HIS A 174 1.62 -14.40 14.26
C HIS A 174 0.73 -14.40 13.00
N PRO A 175 -0.07 -15.43 12.71
CA PRO A 175 -1.01 -15.39 11.59
C PRO A 175 -2.09 -14.31 11.77
N ASP A 176 -2.39 -13.54 10.72
CA ASP A 176 -3.44 -12.50 10.76
C ASP A 176 -4.82 -13.11 10.45
N ASN A 177 -5.54 -13.52 11.49
CA ASN A 177 -6.76 -14.35 11.41
C ASN A 177 -8.04 -13.57 11.02
N TRP A 178 -7.96 -12.57 10.14
CA TRP A 178 -9.09 -11.69 9.78
C TRP A 178 -10.29 -12.43 9.15
N LEU A 179 -10.07 -13.61 8.57
CA LEU A 179 -11.11 -14.45 7.95
C LEU A 179 -11.61 -15.61 8.80
N ARG A 180 -11.08 -15.80 10.02
CA ARG A 180 -11.43 -16.93 10.90
C ARG A 180 -12.95 -17.12 11.09
N TYR A 181 -13.66 -16.01 11.01
CA TYR A 181 -15.08 -15.89 11.29
C TYR A 181 -15.90 -15.41 10.08
N GLY A 182 -15.32 -15.52 8.89
CA GLY A 182 -15.84 -14.93 7.66
C GLY A 182 -15.67 -13.41 7.61
N ASN A 183 -16.01 -12.83 6.46
CA ASN A 183 -16.04 -11.38 6.27
C ASN A 183 -17.42 -10.96 5.75
N PRO A 184 -18.13 -10.03 6.41
CA PRO A 184 -19.47 -9.65 5.98
C PRO A 184 -19.50 -8.81 4.69
N TRP A 185 -18.37 -8.30 4.21
CA TRP A 185 -18.31 -7.40 3.05
C TRP A 185 -18.12 -8.11 1.71
N GLU A 186 -17.63 -9.36 1.72
CA GLU A 186 -17.32 -10.09 0.51
C GLU A 186 -18.51 -10.90 -0.02
N PHE A 187 -18.54 -11.09 -1.35
CA PHE A 187 -19.46 -12.00 -2.02
C PHE A 187 -18.66 -13.11 -2.70
N PRO A 188 -18.73 -14.36 -2.21
CA PRO A 188 -18.18 -15.50 -2.94
C PRO A 188 -18.93 -15.66 -4.28
N ARG A 189 -18.18 -15.94 -5.35
CA ARG A 189 -18.71 -16.15 -6.70
C ARG A 189 -18.33 -17.55 -7.21
N PRO A 190 -18.95 -18.64 -6.70
CA PRO A 190 -18.63 -19.99 -7.15
C PRO A 190 -18.91 -20.19 -8.65
N GLU A 191 -19.77 -19.38 -9.24
CA GLU A 191 -20.04 -19.33 -10.68
C GLU A 191 -18.92 -18.66 -11.51
N VAL A 192 -17.98 -17.98 -10.86
CA VAL A 192 -16.78 -17.39 -11.48
C VAL A 192 -15.56 -18.16 -11.01
N LEU A 193 -15.24 -19.20 -11.77
CA LEU A 193 -14.18 -20.15 -11.48
C LEU A 193 -13.30 -20.34 -12.72
N TYR A 194 -12.02 -20.01 -12.62
CA TYR A 194 -11.07 -20.12 -13.73
C TYR A 194 -9.97 -21.12 -13.42
N GLN A 195 -9.63 -21.97 -14.38
CA GLN A 195 -8.51 -22.89 -14.27
C GLN A 195 -7.20 -22.14 -14.53
N VAL A 196 -6.22 -22.33 -13.65
CA VAL A 196 -4.86 -21.81 -13.81
C VAL A 196 -3.88 -22.98 -13.80
N LYS A 197 -2.99 -22.98 -14.79
CA LYS A 197 -2.06 -24.08 -15.07
C LYS A 197 -0.67 -23.77 -14.54
N PHE A 198 0.04 -24.77 -14.07
CA PHE A 198 1.46 -24.71 -13.72
C PHE A 198 2.20 -25.91 -14.30
N HIS A 199 3.52 -25.78 -14.39
CA HIS A 199 4.42 -26.86 -14.82
C HIS A 199 4.10 -27.41 -16.21
N GLY A 200 4.15 -28.73 -16.39
CA GLY A 200 3.94 -29.40 -17.68
C GLY A 200 4.98 -29.10 -18.74
N ARG A 201 4.59 -29.21 -20.01
CA ARG A 201 5.50 -29.05 -21.17
C ARG A 201 4.79 -28.49 -22.39
N VAL A 202 5.57 -27.93 -23.31
CA VAL A 202 5.06 -27.44 -24.60
C VAL A 202 5.26 -28.49 -25.69
N VAL A 203 4.21 -28.79 -26.44
CA VAL A 203 4.23 -29.64 -27.64
C VAL A 203 4.00 -28.77 -28.87
N ASP A 204 4.87 -28.94 -29.86
CA ASP A 204 4.75 -28.31 -31.17
C ASP A 204 3.96 -29.21 -32.11
N PHE A 205 3.02 -28.64 -32.87
CA PHE A 205 2.29 -29.34 -33.92
C PHE A 205 2.01 -28.42 -35.10
N ILE A 206 1.67 -28.99 -36.26
CA ILE A 206 1.20 -28.24 -37.42
C ILE A 206 -0.32 -28.35 -37.46
N ASP A 207 -1.02 -27.23 -37.52
CA ASP A 207 -2.47 -27.22 -37.63
C ASP A 207 -2.95 -27.56 -39.06
N GLU A 208 -4.26 -27.67 -39.24
CA GLU A 208 -4.90 -27.97 -40.52
C GLU A 208 -4.58 -26.93 -41.62
N GLN A 209 -4.11 -25.74 -41.24
CA GLN A 209 -3.73 -24.65 -42.15
C GLN A 209 -2.23 -24.63 -42.46
N GLY A 210 -1.46 -25.61 -41.98
CA GLY A 210 -0.01 -25.69 -42.20
C GLY A 210 0.81 -24.77 -41.29
N VAL A 211 0.19 -24.15 -40.27
CA VAL A 211 0.85 -23.20 -39.37
C VAL A 211 1.38 -23.95 -38.15
N LYS A 212 2.62 -23.65 -37.76
CA LYS A 212 3.21 -24.17 -36.52
C LYS A 212 2.48 -23.59 -35.31
N ARG A 213 1.94 -24.46 -34.46
CA ARG A 213 1.24 -24.13 -33.23
C ARG A 213 1.92 -24.78 -32.03
N HIS A 214 1.63 -24.22 -30.86
CA HIS A 214 2.14 -24.68 -29.58
C HIS A 214 0.96 -25.05 -28.69
N GLN A 215 1.09 -26.17 -27.97
CA GLN A 215 0.12 -26.59 -26.96
C GLN A 215 0.82 -26.80 -25.63
N TRP A 216 0.31 -26.18 -24.57
CA TRP A 216 0.78 -26.43 -23.21
C TRP A 216 -0.05 -27.55 -22.57
N VAL A 217 0.61 -28.68 -22.29
CA VAL A 217 0.00 -29.94 -21.84
C VAL A 217 0.68 -30.47 -20.58
N ASP A 218 0.06 -31.47 -19.95
CA ASP A 218 0.55 -32.16 -18.76
C ASP A 218 0.78 -31.21 -17.56
N SER A 219 -0.10 -30.21 -17.38
CA SER A 219 -0.01 -29.19 -16.33
C SER A 219 -0.62 -29.62 -15.01
N ASP A 220 -0.14 -29.01 -13.92
CA ASP A 220 -0.81 -29.00 -12.62
C ASP A 220 -1.87 -27.90 -12.62
N ASP A 221 -3.09 -28.22 -12.18
CA ASP A 221 -4.24 -27.34 -12.33
C ASP A 221 -4.79 -26.89 -10.98
N VAL A 222 -4.92 -25.57 -10.80
CA VAL A 222 -5.56 -24.94 -9.63
C VAL A 222 -6.75 -24.11 -10.09
N MET A 223 -7.84 -24.11 -9.31
CA MET A 223 -9.01 -23.30 -9.59
C MET A 223 -8.95 -21.95 -8.86
N ALA A 224 -9.19 -20.86 -9.58
CA ALA A 224 -9.28 -19.51 -9.03
C ALA A 224 -10.75 -19.10 -8.89
N MET A 225 -11.25 -19.04 -7.65
CA MET A 225 -12.62 -18.60 -7.33
C MET A 225 -12.64 -17.12 -7.00
N ALA A 226 -13.56 -16.36 -7.60
CA ALA A 226 -13.68 -14.94 -7.31
C ALA A 226 -14.41 -14.65 -5.99
N TYR A 227 -13.95 -13.62 -5.31
CA TYR A 227 -14.63 -12.96 -4.19
C TYR A 227 -14.73 -11.46 -4.51
N ASP A 228 -15.95 -10.94 -4.57
CA ASP A 228 -16.20 -9.52 -4.88
C ASP A 228 -16.31 -8.70 -3.60
N TYR A 229 -15.67 -7.52 -3.61
CA TYR A 229 -15.64 -6.56 -2.54
C TYR A 229 -16.10 -5.18 -3.07
N PRO A 230 -17.28 -4.68 -2.70
CA PRO A 230 -17.79 -3.40 -3.19
C PRO A 230 -16.93 -2.22 -2.71
N ILE A 231 -16.64 -1.28 -3.62
CA ILE A 231 -15.87 -0.08 -3.33
C ILE A 231 -16.74 1.17 -3.56
N PRO A 232 -17.35 1.75 -2.52
CA PRO A 232 -18.19 2.92 -2.67
C PRO A 232 -17.39 4.18 -2.96
N GLY A 233 -17.87 5.00 -3.89
CA GLY A 233 -17.38 6.37 -4.08
C GLY A 233 -18.06 7.35 -3.13
N TYR A 234 -17.38 8.44 -2.78
CA TYR A 234 -17.93 9.47 -1.91
C TYR A 234 -18.97 10.32 -2.64
N ASP A 235 -20.18 10.41 -2.06
CA ASP A 235 -21.26 11.26 -2.54
C ASP A 235 -21.53 11.06 -4.05
N THR A 236 -21.73 9.80 -4.41
CA THR A 236 -22.09 9.33 -5.76
C THR A 236 -22.84 8.00 -5.67
N GLY A 237 -23.65 7.70 -6.69
CA GLY A 237 -24.24 6.38 -6.88
C GLY A 237 -23.24 5.31 -7.35
N THR A 238 -21.99 5.67 -7.61
CA THR A 238 -20.96 4.74 -8.09
C THR A 238 -20.44 3.85 -6.98
N VAL A 239 -20.56 2.53 -7.16
CA VAL A 239 -19.88 1.53 -6.34
C VAL A 239 -19.09 0.60 -7.27
N ASN A 240 -17.78 0.75 -7.26
CA ASN A 240 -16.86 -0.07 -8.06
C ASN A 240 -16.65 -1.45 -7.42
N ASN A 241 -15.86 -2.30 -8.08
CA ASN A 241 -15.58 -3.64 -7.61
C ASN A 241 -14.08 -3.88 -7.40
N MET A 242 -13.70 -4.42 -6.25
CA MET A 242 -12.44 -5.12 -6.09
C MET A 242 -12.72 -6.62 -6.11
N ARG A 243 -12.02 -7.37 -6.96
CA ARG A 243 -12.14 -8.81 -7.09
C ARG A 243 -10.87 -9.47 -6.60
N LEU A 244 -11.04 -10.39 -5.66
CA LEU A 244 -9.95 -11.13 -5.04
C LEU A 244 -10.06 -12.61 -5.42
N TRP A 245 -8.94 -13.24 -5.73
CA TRP A 245 -8.89 -14.65 -6.12
C TRP A 245 -8.50 -15.52 -4.93
N ALA A 246 -9.34 -16.51 -4.62
CA ALA A 246 -9.00 -17.59 -3.70
C ALA A 246 -8.62 -18.84 -4.50
N ALA A 247 -7.50 -19.46 -4.15
CA ALA A 247 -7.14 -20.74 -4.73
C ALA A 247 -8.02 -21.85 -4.14
N LYS A 248 -8.50 -22.73 -5.01
CA LYS A 248 -9.34 -23.89 -4.70
C LYS A 248 -8.75 -25.11 -5.38
N ALA A 249 -8.78 -26.22 -4.68
CA ALA A 249 -8.34 -27.49 -5.23
C ALA A 249 -9.27 -27.92 -6.37
N SER A 250 -8.71 -28.51 -7.42
CA SER A 250 -9.49 -29.20 -8.45
C SER A 250 -10.14 -30.47 -7.88
N ARG A 251 -9.53 -31.06 -6.84
CA ARG A 251 -10.04 -32.18 -6.05
C ARG A 251 -9.84 -31.92 -4.57
N ASP A 252 -10.95 -31.82 -3.81
CA ASP A 252 -10.89 -31.42 -2.40
C ASP A 252 -10.45 -32.54 -1.44
N PHE A 253 -10.68 -33.82 -1.78
CA PHE A 253 -10.49 -34.94 -0.86
C PHE A 253 -10.36 -36.30 -1.59
N ASP A 254 -9.40 -37.13 -1.19
CA ASP A 254 -9.31 -38.54 -1.63
C ASP A 254 -9.75 -39.51 -0.51
N LEU A 255 -10.97 -40.04 -0.68
CA LEU A 255 -11.59 -40.98 0.26
C LEU A 255 -10.81 -42.30 0.39
N ARG A 256 -10.00 -42.69 -0.60
CA ARG A 256 -9.21 -43.93 -0.54
C ARG A 256 -8.14 -43.83 0.53
N TYR A 257 -7.30 -42.78 0.47
CA TYR A 257 -6.27 -42.53 1.49
C TYR A 257 -6.87 -42.34 2.88
N PHE A 258 -8.03 -41.68 2.99
CA PHE A 258 -8.71 -41.52 4.27
C PHE A 258 -9.14 -42.87 4.87
N ASN A 259 -9.76 -43.73 4.06
CA ASN A 259 -10.19 -45.07 4.50
C ASN A 259 -9.01 -45.99 4.85
N GLU A 260 -7.83 -45.74 4.28
CA GLU A 260 -6.57 -46.42 4.61
C GLU A 260 -5.89 -45.84 5.87
N GLY A 261 -6.47 -44.82 6.51
CA GLY A 261 -5.92 -44.15 7.69
C GLY A 261 -4.81 -43.13 7.38
N ASN A 262 -4.53 -42.87 6.10
CA ASN A 262 -3.57 -41.86 5.65
C ASN A 262 -4.24 -40.49 5.48
N TYR A 263 -4.56 -39.85 6.61
CA TYR A 263 -5.31 -38.60 6.63
C TYR A 263 -4.58 -37.41 6.02
N ILE A 264 -3.24 -37.40 5.99
CA ILE A 264 -2.44 -36.33 5.38
C ILE A 264 -2.55 -36.40 3.85
N ALA A 265 -2.31 -37.59 3.27
CA ALA A 265 -2.42 -37.79 1.82
C ALA A 265 -3.85 -37.56 1.30
N ALA A 266 -4.87 -37.78 2.13
CA ALA A 266 -6.26 -37.53 1.75
C ALA A 266 -6.57 -36.05 1.42
N VAL A 267 -5.74 -35.10 1.87
CA VAL A 267 -5.92 -33.65 1.71
C VAL A 267 -4.68 -32.92 1.15
N GLU A 268 -3.67 -33.66 0.69
CA GLU A 268 -2.39 -33.11 0.24
C GLU A 268 -2.54 -32.17 -0.96
N ASP A 269 -3.15 -32.65 -2.04
CA ASP A 269 -3.43 -31.85 -3.27
C ASP A 269 -4.18 -30.54 -2.96
N LYS A 270 -5.11 -30.62 -2.01
CA LYS A 270 -5.86 -29.46 -1.54
C LYS A 270 -4.97 -28.46 -0.84
N ASN A 271 -4.15 -28.93 0.10
CA ASN A 271 -3.24 -28.06 0.85
C ASN A 271 -2.23 -27.37 -0.06
N GLU A 272 -1.66 -28.08 -1.04
CA GLU A 272 -0.72 -27.50 -2.00
C GLU A 272 -1.36 -26.41 -2.85
N SER A 273 -2.56 -26.68 -3.37
CA SER A 273 -3.32 -25.72 -4.20
C SER A 273 -3.70 -24.45 -3.43
N GLU A 274 -4.22 -24.61 -2.20
CA GLU A 274 -4.73 -23.49 -1.40
C GLU A 274 -3.61 -22.60 -0.83
N ASN A 275 -2.35 -23.08 -0.78
CA ASN A 275 -1.20 -22.30 -0.31
C ASN A 275 -0.99 -20.99 -1.10
N LEU A 276 -1.40 -20.93 -2.37
CA LEU A 276 -1.29 -19.74 -3.23
C LEU A 276 -2.04 -18.52 -2.66
N SER A 277 -3.10 -18.73 -1.89
CA SER A 277 -3.88 -17.64 -1.29
C SER A 277 -3.81 -17.61 0.24
N LYS A 278 -2.78 -18.20 0.87
CA LYS A 278 -2.65 -18.16 2.33
C LYS A 278 -1.97 -16.89 2.82
N VAL A 279 -0.74 -16.61 2.37
CA VAL A 279 0.12 -15.55 2.92
C VAL A 279 0.61 -14.61 1.81
N LEU A 280 0.63 -13.32 2.10
CA LEU A 280 1.20 -12.27 1.27
C LEU A 280 2.71 -12.20 1.47
N TYR A 281 3.47 -12.18 0.38
CA TYR A 281 4.95 -12.13 0.39
C TYR A 281 5.57 -13.23 1.27
N PRO A 282 5.36 -14.52 0.90
CA PRO A 282 6.01 -15.62 1.60
C PRO A 282 7.53 -15.47 1.55
N ASP A 283 8.21 -16.00 2.56
CA ASP A 283 9.68 -15.97 2.63
C ASP A 283 10.30 -16.64 1.39
N ASP A 284 11.03 -15.86 0.60
CA ASP A 284 11.64 -16.26 -0.65
C ASP A 284 13.17 -16.45 -0.55
N THR A 285 13.70 -16.58 0.66
CA THR A 285 15.09 -17.00 0.88
C THR A 285 15.35 -18.45 0.47
N THR A 286 14.29 -19.25 0.31
CA THR A 286 14.34 -20.65 -0.13
C THR A 286 13.94 -20.81 -1.60
N GLU A 287 14.25 -21.95 -2.23
CA GLU A 287 13.76 -22.26 -3.59
C GLU A 287 12.23 -22.42 -3.64
N MET A 288 11.66 -23.14 -2.67
CA MET A 288 10.21 -23.34 -2.57
C MET A 288 9.46 -22.02 -2.39
N GLY A 289 9.98 -21.11 -1.57
CA GLY A 289 9.41 -19.77 -1.38
C GLY A 289 9.41 -18.93 -2.66
N ARG A 290 10.52 -18.98 -3.42
CA ARG A 290 10.61 -18.34 -4.75
C ARG A 290 9.60 -18.93 -5.74
N GLU A 291 9.49 -20.24 -5.80
CA GLU A 291 8.49 -20.90 -6.64
C GLU A 291 7.07 -20.50 -6.25
N LEU A 292 6.74 -20.51 -4.96
CA LEU A 292 5.43 -20.11 -4.46
C LEU A 292 5.10 -18.67 -4.84
N ARG A 293 6.03 -17.72 -4.65
CA ARG A 293 5.84 -16.32 -5.02
C ARG A 293 5.61 -16.14 -6.53
N LEU A 294 6.35 -16.85 -7.39
CA LEU A 294 6.10 -16.84 -8.83
C LEU A 294 4.73 -17.42 -9.18
N LYS A 295 4.35 -18.55 -8.57
CA LYS A 295 3.02 -19.14 -8.77
C LYS A 295 1.90 -18.22 -8.32
N GLN A 296 2.05 -17.52 -7.19
CA GLN A 296 1.07 -16.52 -6.73
C GLN A 296 0.88 -15.41 -7.77
N GLN A 297 1.98 -14.85 -8.29
CA GLN A 297 1.93 -13.81 -9.32
C GLN A 297 1.19 -14.29 -10.58
N TYR A 298 1.54 -15.48 -11.08
CA TYR A 298 0.86 -16.03 -12.26
C TYR A 298 -0.61 -16.39 -11.97
N PHE A 299 -0.90 -16.96 -10.80
CA PHE A 299 -2.23 -17.36 -10.37
C PHE A 299 -3.26 -16.23 -10.53
N PHE A 300 -3.00 -15.10 -9.88
CA PHE A 300 -3.96 -14.01 -9.90
C PHE A 300 -3.99 -13.31 -11.26
N VAL A 301 -2.86 -13.23 -11.96
CA VAL A 301 -2.79 -12.64 -13.30
C VAL A 301 -3.60 -13.43 -14.31
N SER A 302 -3.42 -14.75 -14.38
CA SER A 302 -4.14 -15.59 -15.33
C SER A 302 -5.65 -15.54 -15.06
N ALA A 303 -6.07 -15.69 -13.80
CA ALA A 303 -7.48 -15.58 -13.43
C ALA A 303 -8.08 -14.20 -13.79
N SER A 304 -7.33 -13.12 -13.54
CA SER A 304 -7.78 -11.75 -13.85
C SER A 304 -7.92 -11.49 -15.35
N LEU A 305 -6.98 -11.98 -16.16
CA LEU A 305 -7.05 -11.85 -17.61
C LEU A 305 -8.19 -12.69 -18.21
N GLN A 306 -8.42 -13.90 -17.68
CA GLN A 306 -9.56 -14.73 -18.08
C GLN A 306 -10.90 -14.06 -17.75
N ASP A 307 -11.08 -13.51 -16.55
CA ASP A 307 -12.30 -12.77 -16.18
C ASP A 307 -12.49 -11.50 -17.03
N MET A 308 -11.41 -10.77 -17.27
CA MET A 308 -11.44 -9.58 -18.11
C MET A 308 -11.85 -9.92 -19.55
N LEU A 309 -11.30 -10.98 -20.17
CA LEU A 309 -11.68 -11.42 -21.51
C LEU A 309 -13.12 -11.93 -21.55
N TYR A 310 -13.55 -12.67 -20.52
CA TYR A 310 -14.93 -13.11 -20.39
C TYR A 310 -15.90 -11.91 -20.33
N ARG A 311 -15.53 -10.84 -19.62
CA ARG A 311 -16.32 -9.60 -19.57
C ARG A 311 -16.28 -8.84 -20.89
N PHE A 312 -15.13 -8.79 -21.56
CA PHE A 312 -14.99 -8.17 -22.88
C PHE A 312 -15.86 -8.87 -23.91
N ALA A 313 -15.91 -10.20 -23.93
CA ALA A 313 -16.72 -10.98 -24.87
C ALA A 313 -18.23 -10.64 -24.82
N LYS A 314 -18.72 -10.07 -23.71
CA LYS A 314 -20.11 -9.62 -23.57
C LYS A 314 -20.44 -8.36 -24.40
N SER A 315 -19.45 -7.60 -24.84
CA SER A 315 -19.65 -6.46 -25.75
C SER A 315 -19.89 -6.90 -27.19
N GLU A 316 -19.62 -8.18 -27.53
CA GLU A 316 -19.64 -8.71 -28.90
C GLU A 316 -18.67 -8.00 -29.87
N ALA A 317 -17.74 -7.18 -29.35
CA ALA A 317 -16.73 -6.50 -30.13
C ALA A 317 -15.58 -7.46 -30.54
N PRO A 318 -14.93 -7.24 -31.69
CA PRO A 318 -13.78 -8.04 -32.10
C PRO A 318 -12.62 -7.85 -31.11
N LEU A 319 -11.84 -8.91 -30.84
CA LEU A 319 -10.70 -8.84 -29.91
C LEU A 319 -9.65 -7.79 -30.29
N ASP A 320 -9.57 -7.39 -31.56
CA ASP A 320 -8.73 -6.27 -32.02
C ASP A 320 -9.05 -4.95 -31.32
N SER A 321 -10.30 -4.76 -30.91
CA SER A 321 -10.75 -3.55 -30.23
C SER A 321 -10.58 -3.63 -28.70
N LEU A 322 -9.82 -4.62 -28.20
CA LEU A 322 -9.55 -4.77 -26.78
C LEU A 322 -8.91 -3.50 -26.17
N PRO A 323 -7.88 -2.87 -26.78
CA PRO A 323 -7.23 -1.69 -26.21
C PRO A 323 -8.14 -0.45 -26.10
N GLU A 324 -9.20 -0.39 -26.90
CA GLU A 324 -10.20 0.69 -26.89
C GLU A 324 -11.23 0.48 -25.77
N LYS A 325 -11.35 -0.73 -25.24
CA LYS A 325 -12.31 -1.11 -24.18
C LYS A 325 -11.66 -1.48 -22.85
N VAL A 326 -10.36 -1.72 -22.85
CA VAL A 326 -9.61 -2.20 -21.69
C VAL A 326 -8.34 -1.38 -21.52
N ALA A 327 -8.07 -0.95 -20.30
CA ALA A 327 -6.75 -0.52 -19.86
C ALA A 327 -6.33 -1.36 -18.65
N ILE A 328 -5.12 -1.92 -18.68
CA ILE A 328 -4.57 -2.69 -17.57
C ILE A 328 -3.39 -1.94 -16.97
N GLN A 329 -3.46 -1.65 -15.67
CA GLN A 329 -2.35 -1.06 -14.93
C GLN A 329 -1.60 -2.14 -14.14
N LEU A 330 -0.32 -2.28 -14.43
CA LEU A 330 0.63 -3.12 -13.72
C LEU A 330 1.21 -2.31 -12.55
N ASN A 331 0.78 -2.64 -11.33
CA ASN A 331 1.27 -2.00 -10.12
C ASN A 331 2.56 -2.68 -9.62
N ASP A 332 3.69 -2.08 -9.95
CA ASP A 332 5.03 -2.68 -9.82
C ASP A 332 5.22 -3.93 -10.71
N THR A 333 6.32 -4.66 -10.50
CA THR A 333 6.75 -5.78 -11.35
C THR A 333 5.95 -7.06 -11.14
N HIS A 334 5.26 -7.22 -10.00
CA HIS A 334 4.54 -8.45 -9.66
C HIS A 334 3.57 -8.95 -10.75
N PRO A 335 2.71 -8.10 -11.36
CA PRO A 335 1.82 -8.53 -12.44
C PRO A 335 2.46 -8.54 -13.84
N SER A 336 3.78 -8.39 -13.98
CA SER A 336 4.43 -8.27 -15.31
C SER A 336 4.31 -9.53 -16.17
N ILE A 337 4.05 -10.69 -15.53
CA ILE A 337 3.71 -11.93 -16.24
C ILE A 337 2.38 -11.83 -17.01
N ALA A 338 1.57 -10.78 -16.81
CA ALA A 338 0.36 -10.51 -17.58
C ALA A 338 0.65 -10.24 -19.06
N VAL A 339 1.82 -9.65 -19.37
CA VAL A 339 2.25 -9.38 -20.75
C VAL A 339 2.35 -10.70 -21.55
N PRO A 340 3.18 -11.69 -21.14
CA PRO A 340 3.25 -12.96 -21.86
C PRO A 340 2.00 -13.83 -21.70
N GLU A 341 1.23 -13.71 -20.60
CA GLU A 341 -0.04 -14.46 -20.49
C GLU A 341 -1.10 -13.98 -21.49
N LEU A 342 -1.24 -12.67 -21.69
CA LEU A 342 -2.17 -12.17 -22.72
C LEU A 342 -1.69 -12.55 -24.12
N MET A 343 -0.38 -12.51 -24.38
CA MET A 343 0.20 -13.04 -25.63
C MET A 343 -0.15 -14.52 -25.82
N ARG A 344 0.00 -15.35 -24.78
CA ARG A 344 -0.32 -16.79 -24.82
C ARG A 344 -1.78 -17.00 -25.17
N ILE A 345 -2.71 -16.29 -24.53
CA ILE A 345 -4.14 -16.42 -24.80
C ILE A 345 -4.45 -16.03 -26.25
N LEU A 346 -3.94 -14.89 -26.73
CA LEU A 346 -4.22 -14.40 -28.08
C LEU A 346 -3.65 -15.34 -29.16
N ILE A 347 -2.42 -15.84 -28.99
CA ILE A 347 -1.76 -16.70 -29.98
C ILE A 347 -2.27 -18.13 -29.90
N ASP A 348 -2.24 -18.74 -28.71
CA ASP A 348 -2.46 -20.18 -28.59
C ASP A 348 -3.96 -20.51 -28.58
N GLN A 349 -4.82 -19.65 -28.04
CA GLN A 349 -6.26 -19.90 -27.93
C GLN A 349 -7.07 -19.19 -29.02
N HIS A 350 -6.75 -17.94 -29.33
CA HIS A 350 -7.45 -17.15 -30.36
C HIS A 350 -6.77 -17.17 -31.74
N ARG A 351 -5.62 -17.84 -31.88
CA ARG A 351 -4.89 -18.05 -33.14
C ARG A 351 -4.42 -16.76 -33.81
N PHE A 352 -4.16 -15.70 -33.05
CA PHE A 352 -3.64 -14.45 -33.60
C PHE A 352 -2.18 -14.62 -34.05
N GLU A 353 -1.84 -13.93 -35.15
CA GLU A 353 -0.45 -13.76 -35.54
C GLU A 353 0.32 -12.92 -34.51
N TRP A 354 1.62 -13.19 -34.37
CA TRP A 354 2.44 -12.56 -33.33
C TRP A 354 2.36 -11.03 -33.33
N SER A 355 2.54 -10.39 -34.50
CA SER A 355 2.55 -8.93 -34.62
C SER A 355 1.23 -8.30 -34.21
N ARG A 356 0.11 -8.93 -34.56
CA ARG A 356 -1.24 -8.49 -34.21
C ARG A 356 -1.51 -8.66 -32.72
N ALA A 357 -1.14 -9.80 -32.14
CA ALA A 357 -1.26 -10.02 -30.69
C ALA A 357 -0.40 -9.03 -29.89
N TRP A 358 0.84 -8.78 -30.35
CA TRP A 358 1.77 -7.86 -29.70
C TRP A 358 1.29 -6.40 -29.72
N ASP A 359 0.70 -5.94 -30.83
CA ASP A 359 0.07 -4.62 -30.90
C ASP A 359 -1.05 -4.46 -29.87
N ILE A 360 -1.94 -5.44 -29.75
CA ILE A 360 -3.03 -5.43 -28.76
C ILE A 360 -2.47 -5.38 -27.34
N VAL A 361 -1.51 -6.26 -27.04
CA VAL A 361 -0.86 -6.34 -25.72
C VAL A 361 -0.22 -5.01 -25.34
N THR A 362 0.64 -4.47 -26.21
CA THR A 362 1.37 -3.24 -25.92
C THR A 362 0.46 -2.03 -25.73
N ARG A 363 -0.64 -1.92 -26.47
CA ARG A 363 -1.64 -0.83 -26.31
C ARG A 363 -2.58 -1.02 -25.10
N THR A 364 -2.63 -2.21 -24.50
CA THR A 364 -3.51 -2.52 -23.37
C THR A 364 -2.83 -2.26 -22.01
N PHE A 365 -1.53 -2.51 -21.90
CA PHE A 365 -0.80 -2.46 -20.63
C PHE A 365 -0.07 -1.13 -20.39
N ALA A 366 -0.17 -0.63 -19.15
CA ALA A 366 0.71 0.41 -18.62
C ALA A 366 1.39 -0.07 -17.32
N TYR A 367 2.61 0.41 -17.05
CA TYR A 367 3.42 -0.02 -15.91
C TYR A 367 3.78 1.13 -14.97
N THR A 368 3.51 0.97 -13.67
CA THR A 368 3.97 1.90 -12.64
C THR A 368 5.13 1.28 -11.86
N ASN A 369 6.26 1.97 -11.82
CA ASN A 369 7.40 1.58 -10.99
C ASN A 369 7.37 2.31 -9.64
N HIS A 370 7.62 1.56 -8.56
CA HIS A 370 7.56 2.04 -7.17
C HIS A 370 8.92 1.99 -6.44
N THR A 371 10.01 1.71 -7.14
CA THR A 371 11.33 1.55 -6.54
C THR A 371 12.45 1.88 -7.50
N LEU A 372 13.47 2.58 -6.99
CA LEU A 372 14.75 2.80 -7.68
C LEU A 372 15.81 1.77 -7.30
N MET A 373 15.55 0.97 -6.26
CA MET A 373 16.52 0.02 -5.71
C MET A 373 16.64 -1.17 -6.68
N PRO A 374 17.81 -1.39 -7.31
CA PRO A 374 17.98 -2.49 -8.27
C PRO A 374 17.67 -3.87 -7.67
N GLU A 375 17.95 -4.07 -6.39
CA GLU A 375 17.65 -5.29 -5.63
C GLU A 375 16.14 -5.53 -5.45
N ALA A 376 15.31 -4.48 -5.56
CA ALA A 376 13.86 -4.58 -5.49
C ALA A 376 13.20 -4.76 -6.86
N LEU A 377 13.94 -4.63 -7.96
CA LEU A 377 13.45 -4.95 -9.31
C LEU A 377 13.48 -6.47 -9.51
N GLU A 378 12.30 -7.08 -9.53
CA GLU A 378 12.18 -8.54 -9.54
C GLU A 378 12.92 -9.18 -10.73
N THR A 379 13.73 -10.19 -10.40
CA THR A 379 14.34 -11.08 -11.39
C THR A 379 14.11 -12.53 -11.00
N TRP A 380 13.94 -13.39 -12.00
CA TRP A 380 13.67 -14.81 -11.77
C TRP A 380 14.67 -15.71 -12.50
N PRO A 381 15.16 -16.80 -11.89
CA PRO A 381 15.98 -17.78 -12.62
C PRO A 381 15.22 -18.32 -13.83
N VAL A 382 15.88 -18.41 -14.97
CA VAL A 382 15.30 -19.00 -16.19
C VAL A 382 14.85 -20.45 -15.94
N GLY A 383 15.65 -21.25 -15.24
CA GLY A 383 15.29 -22.64 -14.94
C GLY A 383 14.02 -22.79 -14.08
N LEU A 384 13.73 -21.80 -13.22
CA LEU A 384 12.46 -21.78 -12.48
C LEU A 384 11.27 -21.53 -13.42
N PHE A 385 11.42 -20.59 -14.36
CA PHE A 385 10.41 -20.33 -15.38
C PHE A 385 10.21 -21.51 -16.33
N GLU A 386 11.29 -22.17 -16.73
CA GLU A 386 11.23 -23.37 -17.58
C GLU A 386 10.43 -24.47 -16.90
N ARG A 387 10.65 -24.67 -15.59
CA ARG A 387 9.93 -25.66 -14.79
C ARG A 387 8.46 -25.30 -14.56
N VAL A 388 8.14 -24.04 -14.26
CA VAL A 388 6.81 -23.63 -13.76
C VAL A 388 5.92 -23.07 -14.87
N LEU A 389 6.48 -22.34 -15.83
CA LEU A 389 5.78 -21.59 -16.89
C LEU A 389 6.48 -21.75 -18.26
N PRO A 390 6.64 -22.99 -18.78
CA PRO A 390 7.47 -23.26 -19.95
C PRO A 390 7.01 -22.51 -21.20
N ARG A 391 5.69 -22.35 -21.40
CA ARG A 391 5.16 -21.61 -22.55
C ARG A 391 5.44 -20.12 -22.46
N HIS A 392 5.32 -19.54 -21.28
CA HIS A 392 5.62 -18.12 -21.05
C HIS A 392 7.09 -17.83 -21.27
N LEU A 393 7.99 -18.75 -20.88
CA LEU A 393 9.41 -18.61 -21.16
C LEU A 393 9.69 -18.51 -22.66
N GLN A 394 9.07 -19.37 -23.49
CA GLN A 394 9.19 -19.27 -24.95
C GLN A 394 8.71 -17.92 -25.49
N ILE A 395 7.59 -17.43 -24.99
CA ILE A 395 7.03 -16.12 -25.38
C ILE A 395 7.98 -14.99 -24.94
N ILE A 396 8.53 -15.04 -23.73
CA ILE A 396 9.50 -14.05 -23.23
C ILE A 396 10.77 -14.03 -24.08
N TYR A 397 11.28 -15.20 -24.49
CA TYR A 397 12.41 -15.27 -25.41
C TYR A 397 12.11 -14.65 -26.77
N GLU A 398 10.93 -14.90 -27.32
CA GLU A 398 10.52 -14.31 -28.59
C GLU A 398 10.31 -12.79 -28.49
N ILE A 399 9.74 -12.30 -27.37
CA ILE A 399 9.68 -10.85 -27.06
C ILE A 399 11.09 -10.28 -27.02
N ASN A 400 12.02 -10.93 -26.29
CA ASN A 400 13.40 -10.48 -26.16
C ASN A 400 14.11 -10.43 -27.52
N TYR A 401 13.98 -11.47 -28.33
CA TYR A 401 14.59 -11.54 -29.64
C TYR A 401 14.12 -10.40 -30.55
N ARG A 402 12.81 -10.17 -30.64
CA ARG A 402 12.24 -9.10 -31.47
C ARG A 402 12.60 -7.71 -30.95
N PHE A 403 12.56 -7.52 -29.63
CA PHE A 403 12.95 -6.27 -29.00
C PHE A 403 14.43 -5.95 -29.24
N LEU A 404 15.34 -6.91 -29.04
CA LEU A 404 16.76 -6.69 -29.31
C LEU A 404 17.03 -6.44 -30.79
N LYS A 405 16.26 -7.06 -31.71
CA LYS A 405 16.35 -6.73 -33.14
C LYS A 405 16.01 -5.27 -33.43
N ASP A 406 15.00 -4.73 -32.76
CA ASP A 406 14.62 -3.31 -32.86
C ASP A 406 15.69 -2.39 -32.25
N VAL A 407 16.23 -2.75 -31.09
CA VAL A 407 17.36 -2.02 -30.46
C VAL A 407 18.58 -2.01 -31.37
N MET A 408 18.95 -3.13 -31.98
CA MET A 408 20.06 -3.24 -32.93
C MET A 408 19.86 -2.37 -34.18
N HIS A 409 18.61 -2.18 -34.61
CA HIS A 409 18.29 -1.33 -35.75
C HIS A 409 18.48 0.16 -35.43
N HIS A 410 18.09 0.59 -34.21
CA HIS A 410 18.26 1.96 -33.75
C HIS A 410 19.70 2.28 -33.31
N TYR A 411 20.41 1.29 -32.77
CA TYR A 411 21.77 1.43 -32.23
C TYR A 411 22.68 0.30 -32.74
N PRO A 412 23.08 0.34 -34.02
CA PRO A 412 23.99 -0.66 -34.58
C PRO A 412 25.39 -0.53 -33.97
N GLY A 413 26.03 -1.67 -33.67
CA GLY A 413 27.42 -1.71 -33.19
C GLY A 413 27.65 -1.43 -31.70
N ASP A 414 26.62 -1.45 -30.84
CA ASP A 414 26.76 -1.29 -29.37
C ASP A 414 26.30 -2.55 -28.58
N PRO A 415 27.09 -3.64 -28.54
CA PRO A 415 26.72 -4.86 -27.83
C PRO A 415 26.48 -4.67 -26.33
N ALA A 416 27.16 -3.70 -25.72
CA ALA A 416 27.02 -3.41 -24.30
C ALA A 416 25.61 -2.85 -24.00
N LEU A 417 25.08 -1.97 -24.85
CA LEU A 417 23.70 -1.52 -24.78
C LEU A 417 22.71 -2.67 -24.93
N TRP A 418 22.91 -3.55 -25.92
CA TRP A 418 22.01 -4.68 -26.17
C TRP A 418 21.93 -5.59 -24.94
N GLN A 419 23.07 -5.87 -24.30
CA GLN A 419 23.13 -6.64 -23.05
C GLN A 419 22.41 -5.91 -21.91
N ARG A 420 22.62 -4.60 -21.74
CA ARG A 420 21.93 -3.81 -20.71
C ARG A 420 20.43 -3.76 -20.90
N MET A 421 19.93 -3.72 -22.14
CA MET A 421 18.49 -3.62 -22.42
C MET A 421 17.74 -4.96 -22.50
N SER A 422 18.45 -6.07 -22.72
CA SER A 422 17.86 -7.42 -22.82
C SER A 422 16.89 -7.73 -21.68
N LEU A 423 15.88 -8.57 -21.94
CA LEU A 423 14.99 -9.10 -20.91
C LEU A 423 15.65 -10.23 -20.12
N ILE A 424 16.73 -10.80 -20.65
CA ILE A 424 17.50 -11.88 -20.04
C ILE A 424 18.82 -11.31 -19.56
N ASP A 425 19.08 -11.42 -18.26
CA ASP A 425 20.40 -11.21 -17.69
C ASP A 425 21.19 -12.51 -17.78
N GLU A 426 22.37 -12.43 -18.39
CA GLU A 426 23.32 -13.55 -18.54
C GLU A 426 24.37 -13.54 -17.41
N ASN A 427 24.40 -12.48 -16.59
CA ASN A 427 25.37 -12.32 -15.52
C ASN A 427 24.85 -12.99 -14.24
N LYS A 428 25.62 -13.93 -13.69
CA LYS A 428 25.29 -14.71 -12.47
C LYS A 428 24.09 -15.65 -12.61
N GLY A 429 24.15 -16.48 -13.65
CA GLY A 429 23.10 -17.42 -14.03
C GLY A 429 22.02 -16.73 -14.86
N LYS A 430 21.39 -17.44 -15.79
CA LYS A 430 20.37 -16.85 -16.66
C LYS A 430 19.15 -16.43 -15.85
N ARG A 431 18.79 -15.15 -15.88
CA ARG A 431 17.63 -14.60 -15.17
C ARG A 431 16.76 -13.74 -16.06
N ILE A 432 15.45 -13.72 -15.80
CA ILE A 432 14.49 -12.86 -16.47
C ILE A 432 14.35 -11.56 -15.67
N ARG A 433 14.43 -10.41 -16.35
CA ARG A 433 14.28 -9.08 -15.76
C ARG A 433 12.84 -8.58 -15.93
N MET A 434 12.03 -8.69 -14.87
CA MET A 434 10.58 -8.44 -14.95
C MET A 434 10.26 -6.98 -15.21
N ALA A 435 11.04 -6.04 -14.67
CA ALA A 435 10.90 -4.61 -14.98
C ALA A 435 11.10 -4.33 -16.48
N HIS A 436 12.04 -5.02 -17.13
CA HIS A 436 12.29 -4.85 -18.57
C HIS A 436 11.11 -5.41 -19.37
N LEU A 437 10.60 -6.58 -18.98
CA LEU A 437 9.40 -7.16 -19.58
C LEU A 437 8.19 -6.21 -19.46
N ALA A 438 7.98 -5.61 -18.29
CA ALA A 438 6.91 -4.63 -18.05
C ALA A 438 7.04 -3.40 -18.96
N ILE A 439 8.25 -2.83 -19.04
CA ILE A 439 8.54 -1.65 -19.85
C ILE A 439 8.33 -1.97 -21.32
N VAL A 440 8.87 -3.08 -21.83
CA VAL A 440 8.77 -3.47 -23.24
C VAL A 440 7.31 -3.78 -23.62
N GLY A 441 6.56 -4.45 -22.75
CA GLY A 441 5.18 -4.86 -22.99
C GLY A 441 4.11 -3.79 -22.75
N SER A 442 4.47 -2.56 -22.36
CA SER A 442 3.52 -1.49 -22.03
C SER A 442 3.59 -0.31 -23.01
N HIS A 443 2.51 0.46 -23.21
CA HIS A 443 2.53 1.70 -23.99
C HIS A 443 3.01 2.91 -23.18
N LYS A 444 2.79 2.89 -21.87
CA LYS A 444 3.25 3.92 -20.93
C LYS A 444 3.88 3.30 -19.69
N VAL A 445 4.90 3.98 -19.18
CA VAL A 445 5.58 3.68 -17.93
C VAL A 445 5.53 4.94 -17.07
N ASN A 446 5.32 4.82 -15.77
CA ASN A 446 5.36 5.99 -14.91
C ASN A 446 6.09 5.79 -13.58
N GLY A 447 6.71 6.87 -13.13
CA GLY A 447 7.16 7.02 -11.75
C GLY A 447 6.07 7.66 -10.88
N VAL A 448 6.37 7.77 -9.58
CA VAL A 448 5.38 8.06 -8.52
C VAL A 448 5.65 9.35 -7.74
N ALA A 449 6.67 10.09 -8.14
CA ALA A 449 7.03 11.44 -7.72
C ALA A 449 7.94 12.06 -8.79
N ALA A 450 8.05 13.38 -8.83
CA ALA A 450 8.83 14.07 -9.86
C ALA A 450 10.32 13.66 -9.83
N ILE A 451 10.94 13.67 -8.65
CA ILE A 451 12.35 13.26 -8.48
C ILE A 451 12.56 11.78 -8.83
N HIS A 452 11.64 10.91 -8.43
CA HIS A 452 11.69 9.49 -8.77
C HIS A 452 11.63 9.27 -10.28
N THR A 453 10.71 9.93 -10.97
CA THR A 453 10.59 9.85 -12.43
C THR A 453 11.84 10.37 -13.13
N ARG A 454 12.45 11.45 -12.62
CA ARG A 454 13.74 11.95 -13.11
C ARG A 454 14.83 10.89 -12.94
N LEU A 455 15.00 10.34 -11.74
CA LEU A 455 16.00 9.32 -11.46
C LEU A 455 15.80 8.05 -12.30
N MET A 456 14.55 7.62 -12.52
CA MET A 456 14.26 6.51 -13.45
C MET A 456 14.81 6.77 -14.85
N LYS A 457 14.62 7.99 -15.38
CA LYS A 457 15.09 8.41 -16.71
C LYS A 457 16.60 8.59 -16.81
N GLU A 458 17.26 8.92 -15.70
CA GLU A 458 18.70 9.20 -15.65
C GLU A 458 19.54 7.99 -15.22
N THR A 459 18.93 7.00 -14.56
CA THR A 459 19.64 5.84 -13.97
C THR A 459 19.10 4.51 -14.49
N ILE A 460 18.24 3.82 -13.73
CA ILE A 460 17.84 2.42 -13.94
C ILE A 460 17.16 2.15 -15.28
N PHE A 461 16.53 3.15 -15.92
CA PHE A 461 15.85 3.01 -17.21
C PHE A 461 16.33 4.02 -18.24
N ALA A 462 17.56 4.56 -18.08
CA ALA A 462 18.11 5.56 -19.00
C ALA A 462 18.17 5.07 -20.45
N ASP A 463 18.60 3.84 -20.69
CA ASP A 463 18.66 3.26 -22.03
C ASP A 463 17.25 3.09 -22.65
N PHE A 464 16.24 2.72 -21.85
CA PHE A 464 14.84 2.66 -22.30
C PHE A 464 14.26 4.03 -22.61
N HIS A 465 14.59 5.04 -21.79
CA HIS A 465 14.18 6.42 -22.04
C HIS A 465 14.82 6.97 -23.32
N ARG A 466 16.09 6.62 -23.58
CA ARG A 466 16.81 7.00 -24.81
C ARG A 466 16.14 6.42 -26.06
N LEU A 467 15.71 5.16 -26.00
CA LEU A 467 15.00 4.48 -27.09
C LEU A 467 13.57 5.03 -27.27
N SER A 468 12.86 5.36 -26.19
CA SER A 468 11.47 5.84 -26.23
C SER A 468 11.23 7.01 -25.27
N PRO A 469 11.59 8.25 -25.68
CA PRO A 469 11.58 9.42 -24.79
C PRO A 469 10.22 9.71 -24.15
N ASP A 470 9.12 9.53 -24.89
CA ASP A 470 7.77 9.85 -24.41
C ASP A 470 7.13 8.75 -23.57
N LYS A 471 7.79 7.60 -23.40
CA LYS A 471 7.22 6.43 -22.73
C LYS A 471 7.13 6.58 -21.22
N ILE A 472 8.15 7.20 -20.61
CA ILE A 472 8.24 7.39 -19.16
C ILE A 472 7.64 8.75 -18.76
N VAL A 473 6.53 8.71 -18.02
CA VAL A 473 5.79 9.88 -17.52
C VAL A 473 5.79 9.93 -15.98
N ASN A 474 5.38 11.04 -15.38
CA ASN A 474 5.23 11.16 -13.94
C ASN A 474 3.75 11.11 -13.53
N MET A 475 3.43 10.33 -12.49
CA MET A 475 2.15 10.39 -11.81
C MET A 475 2.41 10.45 -10.30
N THR A 476 2.60 11.66 -9.76
CA THR A 476 2.82 11.83 -8.33
C THR A 476 1.67 11.17 -7.55
N ASN A 477 2.00 10.32 -6.58
CA ASN A 477 1.04 9.66 -5.72
C ASN A 477 0.10 10.65 -5.00
N GLY A 478 -0.97 10.10 -4.44
CA GLY A 478 -1.91 10.84 -3.60
C GLY A 478 -2.60 9.93 -2.61
N VAL A 479 -3.32 10.53 -1.66
CA VAL A 479 -4.10 9.85 -0.63
C VAL A 479 -5.53 10.33 -0.63
N THR A 480 -6.47 9.43 -0.31
CA THR A 480 -7.89 9.81 -0.28
C THR A 480 -8.19 10.69 0.94
N PRO A 481 -8.77 11.90 0.75
CA PRO A 481 -9.18 12.76 1.86
C PRO A 481 -10.34 12.18 2.67
N ARG A 482 -11.12 11.24 2.10
CA ARG A 482 -12.26 10.61 2.80
C ARG A 482 -11.78 9.83 4.01
N ARG A 483 -10.80 8.95 3.83
CA ARG A 483 -10.25 8.16 4.94
C ARG A 483 -9.26 8.99 5.78
N TRP A 484 -8.29 9.63 5.12
CA TRP A 484 -7.13 10.18 5.81
C TRP A 484 -7.35 11.57 6.42
N LEU A 485 -8.53 12.18 6.23
CA LEU A 485 -8.91 13.42 6.91
C LEU A 485 -10.34 13.35 7.46
N ASN A 486 -11.35 13.06 6.63
CA ASN A 486 -12.75 13.06 7.08
C ASN A 486 -13.05 11.97 8.12
N GLN A 487 -12.58 10.74 7.89
CA GLN A 487 -12.76 9.61 8.82
C GLN A 487 -11.75 9.64 9.98
N ALA A 488 -10.45 9.76 9.70
CA ALA A 488 -9.42 9.69 10.73
C ALA A 488 -9.45 10.88 11.70
N ASN A 489 -9.82 12.07 11.20
CA ASN A 489 -9.79 13.32 11.96
C ASN A 489 -11.09 14.12 11.82
N PRO A 490 -12.22 13.59 12.33
CA PRO A 490 -13.52 14.21 12.18
C PRO A 490 -13.60 15.58 12.88
N GLY A 491 -12.79 15.80 13.92
CA GLY A 491 -12.64 17.11 14.57
C GLY A 491 -12.10 18.17 13.61
N LEU A 492 -11.02 17.87 12.90
CA LEU A 492 -10.44 18.79 11.90
C LEU A 492 -11.38 18.93 10.69
N ALA A 493 -11.99 17.84 10.22
CA ALA A 493 -12.93 17.87 9.12
C ALA A 493 -14.14 18.80 9.39
N ARG A 494 -14.69 18.77 10.61
CA ARG A 494 -15.75 19.71 11.04
C ARG A 494 -15.25 21.15 11.12
N LEU A 495 -14.06 21.37 11.66
CA LEU A 495 -13.47 22.71 11.76
C LEU A 495 -13.28 23.34 10.37
N ILE A 496 -12.69 22.60 9.42
CA ILE A 496 -12.55 23.02 8.02
C ILE A 496 -13.93 23.26 7.41
N GLY A 497 -14.86 22.31 7.58
CA GLY A 497 -16.23 22.39 7.07
C GLY A 497 -16.97 23.64 7.54
N SER A 498 -16.76 24.08 8.78
CA SER A 498 -17.39 25.27 9.34
C SER A 498 -16.92 26.59 8.71
N ARG A 499 -15.79 26.57 7.99
CA ARG A 499 -15.17 27.76 7.40
C ARG A 499 -15.31 27.82 5.88
N ILE A 500 -15.13 26.68 5.21
CA ILE A 500 -15.08 26.62 3.73
C ILE A 500 -16.12 25.66 3.14
N GLY A 501 -17.01 25.09 3.96
CA GLY A 501 -17.96 24.06 3.51
C GLY A 501 -17.31 22.68 3.31
N ARG A 502 -18.08 21.73 2.77
CA ARG A 502 -17.65 20.32 2.58
C ARG A 502 -17.17 19.98 1.16
N GLY A 503 -17.09 20.97 0.26
CA GLY A 503 -16.66 20.77 -1.14
C GLY A 503 -15.27 20.14 -1.26
N TRP A 504 -14.39 20.42 -0.31
CA TRP A 504 -13.01 19.90 -0.27
C TRP A 504 -12.89 18.37 -0.26
N LEU A 505 -13.95 17.64 0.09
CA LEU A 505 -13.95 16.17 0.11
C LEU A 505 -13.87 15.54 -1.29
N LYS A 506 -14.28 16.29 -2.31
CA LYS A 506 -14.19 15.93 -3.74
C LYS A 506 -13.21 16.82 -4.52
N ASP A 507 -12.74 17.91 -3.90
CA ASP A 507 -11.83 18.89 -4.50
C ASP A 507 -10.87 19.44 -3.44
N LEU A 508 -9.82 18.68 -3.14
CA LEU A 508 -8.92 18.98 -2.03
C LEU A 508 -8.16 20.31 -2.18
N ASP A 509 -8.06 20.86 -3.39
CA ASP A 509 -7.43 22.17 -3.65
C ASP A 509 -8.16 23.31 -2.94
N GLN A 510 -9.44 23.12 -2.57
CA GLN A 510 -10.19 24.08 -1.75
C GLN A 510 -9.58 24.32 -0.37
N LEU A 511 -8.73 23.42 0.15
CA LEU A 511 -8.00 23.63 1.41
C LEU A 511 -7.13 24.89 1.39
N ARG A 512 -6.71 25.37 0.20
CA ARG A 512 -5.97 26.64 0.08
C ARG A 512 -6.71 27.85 0.65
N GLN A 513 -8.05 27.80 0.73
CA GLN A 513 -8.87 28.83 1.37
C GLN A 513 -8.63 28.95 2.88
N LEU A 514 -7.94 28.00 3.52
CA LEU A 514 -7.54 28.06 4.92
C LEU A 514 -6.31 28.95 5.16
N THR A 515 -5.56 29.33 4.12
CA THR A 515 -4.35 30.17 4.22
C THR A 515 -4.55 31.43 5.07
N PRO A 516 -5.56 32.29 4.82
CA PRO A 516 -5.77 33.49 5.66
C PRO A 516 -6.15 33.15 7.10
N LEU A 517 -6.71 31.96 7.37
CA LEU A 517 -7.09 31.53 8.72
C LEU A 517 -5.89 31.12 9.58
N ALA A 518 -4.71 30.98 8.99
CA ALA A 518 -3.47 30.76 9.73
C ALA A 518 -3.11 31.95 10.64
N ASP A 519 -3.62 33.14 10.31
CA ASP A 519 -3.45 34.37 11.08
C ASP A 519 -4.69 34.72 11.94
N ASP A 520 -5.77 33.95 11.84
CA ASP A 520 -6.99 34.09 12.66
C ASP A 520 -6.83 33.41 14.03
N ALA A 521 -6.88 34.20 15.11
CA ALA A 521 -6.66 33.69 16.46
C ALA A 521 -7.69 32.62 16.88
N ALA A 522 -8.96 32.83 16.57
CA ALA A 522 -10.03 31.90 16.96
C ALA A 522 -9.90 30.55 16.23
N PHE A 523 -9.51 30.56 14.96
CA PHE A 523 -9.26 29.37 14.17
C PHE A 523 -8.02 28.62 14.67
N ARG A 524 -6.92 29.32 14.98
CA ARG A 524 -5.73 28.71 15.62
C ARG A 524 -6.07 28.02 16.93
N ASP A 525 -6.84 28.68 17.80
CA ASP A 525 -7.24 28.10 19.09
C ASP A 525 -8.13 26.86 18.91
N ALA A 526 -9.03 26.86 17.93
CA ALA A 526 -9.84 25.70 17.60
C ALA A 526 -8.99 24.55 17.02
N PHE A 527 -8.01 24.87 16.17
CA PHE A 527 -7.09 23.91 15.57
C PHE A 527 -6.22 23.22 16.63
N VAL A 528 -5.69 23.99 17.60
CA VAL A 528 -4.92 23.46 18.74
C VAL A 528 -5.75 22.48 19.56
N ARG A 529 -7.01 22.83 19.87
CA ARG A 529 -7.90 21.93 20.62
C ARG A 529 -8.09 20.61 19.90
N VAL A 530 -8.37 20.66 18.59
CA VAL A 530 -8.50 19.45 17.76
C VAL A 530 -7.24 18.58 17.81
N LYS A 531 -6.05 19.18 17.68
CA LYS A 531 -4.77 18.44 17.77
C LYS A 531 -4.60 17.81 19.17
N ARG A 532 -4.85 18.57 20.24
CA ARG A 532 -4.76 18.10 21.63
C ARG A 532 -5.71 16.94 21.90
N ASP A 533 -6.95 17.01 21.42
CA ASP A 533 -7.95 15.94 21.60
C ASP A 533 -7.52 14.65 20.88
N ASN A 534 -6.95 14.78 19.67
CA ASN A 534 -6.37 13.64 18.96
C ASN A 534 -5.19 13.02 19.73
N LYS A 535 -4.31 13.85 20.30
CA LYS A 535 -3.18 13.39 21.13
C LYS A 535 -3.65 12.70 22.41
N ALA A 536 -4.68 13.24 23.07
CA ALA A 536 -5.27 12.63 24.25
C ALA A 536 -5.88 11.26 23.94
N ARG A 537 -6.60 11.14 22.81
CA ARG A 537 -7.12 9.85 22.32
C ARG A 537 -6.01 8.84 22.08
N LEU A 538 -4.93 9.22 21.39
CA LEU A 538 -3.79 8.32 21.18
C LEU A 538 -3.11 7.95 22.51
N ALA A 539 -2.90 8.91 23.41
CA ALA A 539 -2.30 8.68 24.72
C ALA A 539 -3.12 7.67 25.55
N GLN A 540 -4.45 7.75 25.49
CA GLN A 540 -5.34 6.78 26.12
C GLN A 540 -5.15 5.37 25.53
N VAL A 541 -5.07 5.25 24.21
CA VAL A 541 -4.87 3.96 23.53
C VAL A 541 -3.49 3.37 23.88
N ILE A 542 -2.43 4.18 23.87
CA ILE A 542 -1.08 3.77 24.28
C ILE A 542 -1.10 3.25 25.72
N ARG A 543 -1.76 3.98 26.64
CA ARG A 543 -1.88 3.55 28.04
C ARG A 543 -2.65 2.23 28.18
N GLN A 544 -3.76 2.08 27.45
CA GLN A 544 -4.61 0.89 27.52
C GLN A 544 -3.92 -0.36 26.95
N ARG A 545 -3.21 -0.22 25.81
CA ARG A 545 -2.62 -1.35 25.10
C ARG A 545 -1.20 -1.69 25.56
N LEU A 546 -0.42 -0.69 25.97
CA LEU A 546 1.01 -0.85 26.26
C LEU A 546 1.36 -0.54 27.73
N GLY A 547 0.41 -0.04 28.54
CA GLY A 547 0.67 0.37 29.92
C GLY A 547 1.54 1.63 30.07
N ILE A 548 1.90 2.29 28.96
CA ILE A 548 2.77 3.47 28.96
C ILE A 548 1.93 4.74 29.07
N ALA A 549 2.19 5.56 30.09
CA ALA A 549 1.61 6.90 30.18
C ALA A 549 2.47 7.90 29.38
N VAL A 550 1.86 8.53 28.38
CA VAL A 550 2.45 9.62 27.59
C VAL A 550 1.68 10.91 27.80
N ASP A 551 2.37 12.04 27.72
CA ASP A 551 1.81 13.37 27.97
C ASP A 551 1.32 14.01 26.65
N PRO A 552 0.01 14.27 26.48
CA PRO A 552 -0.53 14.96 25.30
C PRO A 552 0.01 16.38 25.07
N ASP A 553 0.70 16.97 26.05
CA ASP A 553 1.33 18.30 25.92
C ASP A 553 2.77 18.24 25.42
N SER A 554 3.38 17.07 25.42
CA SER A 554 4.70 16.86 24.79
C SER A 554 4.59 16.84 23.27
N LEU A 555 5.66 17.23 22.56
CA LEU A 555 5.72 17.08 21.10
C LEU A 555 5.57 15.60 20.71
N PHE A 556 4.53 15.26 19.96
CA PHE A 556 4.37 13.90 19.41
C PHE A 556 5.15 13.78 18.09
N ASP A 557 6.30 13.12 18.19
CA ASP A 557 7.25 12.92 17.10
C ASP A 557 7.10 11.50 16.54
N VAL A 558 6.68 11.39 15.28
CA VAL A 558 6.12 10.15 14.74
C VAL A 558 6.89 9.66 13.53
N GLN A 559 7.37 8.42 13.60
CA GLN A 559 7.92 7.67 12.47
C GLN A 559 7.16 6.36 12.27
N ILE A 560 6.12 6.39 11.42
CA ILE A 560 5.30 5.22 11.08
C ILE A 560 5.46 4.78 9.62
N LYS A 561 6.19 3.68 9.41
CA LYS A 561 6.46 3.08 8.08
C LYS A 561 7.11 1.71 8.26
N ARG A 562 7.16 0.91 7.19
CA ARG A 562 7.93 -0.35 7.15
C ARG A 562 9.34 -0.14 7.74
N ILE A 563 9.81 -1.08 8.56
CA ILE A 563 11.17 -1.02 9.11
C ILE A 563 12.14 -1.48 8.03
N HIS A 564 13.04 -0.58 7.62
CA HIS A 564 14.03 -0.83 6.58
C HIS A 564 15.20 0.12 6.78
N GLU A 565 16.43 -0.34 6.49
CA GLU A 565 17.64 0.46 6.68
C GLU A 565 17.58 1.83 5.96
N TYR A 566 17.18 1.90 4.67
CA TYR A 566 17.05 3.17 3.95
C TYR A 566 16.00 4.14 4.53
N LYS A 567 15.01 3.64 5.31
CA LYS A 567 13.98 4.47 5.97
C LYS A 567 14.48 5.06 7.30
N ARG A 568 15.67 4.63 7.73
CA ARG A 568 16.50 5.20 8.81
C ARG A 568 15.77 5.40 10.13
N GLN A 569 14.93 4.44 10.56
CA GLN A 569 14.48 4.38 11.95
C GLN A 569 15.67 4.32 12.93
N LEU A 570 16.78 3.72 12.47
CA LEU A 570 18.04 3.73 13.18
C LEU A 570 18.58 5.16 13.42
N LEU A 571 18.53 6.07 12.43
CA LEU A 571 18.95 7.46 12.63
C LEU A 571 18.10 8.18 13.69
N ASN A 572 16.79 7.93 13.69
CA ASN A 572 15.90 8.50 14.69
C ASN A 572 16.20 7.98 16.11
N VAL A 573 16.38 6.67 16.30
CA VAL A 573 16.72 6.14 17.62
C VAL A 573 18.11 6.60 18.09
N LEU A 574 19.08 6.81 17.19
CA LEU A 574 20.37 7.44 17.55
C LEU A 574 20.15 8.87 18.09
N HIS A 575 19.28 9.65 17.47
CA HIS A 575 18.89 10.97 17.98
C HIS A 575 18.20 10.90 19.36
N VAL A 576 17.37 9.88 19.62
CA VAL A 576 16.79 9.64 20.95
C VAL A 576 17.88 9.42 21.99
N ILE A 577 18.90 8.60 21.68
CA ILE A 577 20.04 8.32 22.56
C ILE A 577 20.84 9.61 22.81
N THR A 578 21.07 10.42 21.79
CA THR A 578 21.78 11.71 21.91
C THR A 578 21.05 12.67 22.85
N LEU A 579 19.74 12.81 22.71
CA LEU A 579 18.95 13.65 23.61
C LEU A 579 18.89 13.08 25.03
N TYR A 580 18.82 11.76 25.18
CA TYR A 580 18.94 11.10 26.49
C TYR A 580 20.27 11.44 27.17
N ASN A 581 21.39 11.36 26.46
CA ASN A 581 22.72 11.70 26.96
C ASN A 581 22.80 13.18 27.38
N ARG A 582 22.29 14.11 26.56
CA ARG A 582 22.24 15.55 26.89
C ARG A 582 21.43 15.83 28.15
N LEU A 583 20.24 15.23 28.27
CA LEU A 583 19.37 15.40 29.44
C LEU A 583 19.99 14.82 30.71
N ARG A 584 20.67 13.68 30.63
CA ARG A 584 21.45 13.09 31.74
C ARG A 584 22.61 13.97 32.19
N ALA A 585 23.21 14.71 31.26
CA ALA A 585 24.26 15.69 31.55
C ALA A 585 23.73 17.03 32.11
N GLY A 586 22.42 17.14 32.38
CA GLY A 586 21.80 18.35 32.93
C GLY A 586 21.30 19.34 31.88
N GLY A 587 21.23 18.94 30.61
CA GLY A 587 20.67 19.76 29.53
C GLY A 587 19.17 20.02 29.66
N ASP A 588 18.70 20.98 28.88
CA ASP A 588 17.28 21.27 28.66
C ASP A 588 16.89 20.94 27.22
N ALA A 589 15.74 20.30 27.03
CA ALA A 589 15.20 19.97 25.72
C ALA A 589 13.67 20.00 25.77
N THR A 590 13.03 20.35 24.66
CA THR A 590 11.56 20.35 24.55
C THR A 590 11.01 18.95 24.89
N PRO A 591 10.02 18.83 25.79
CA PRO A 591 9.39 17.56 26.11
C PRO A 591 8.85 16.87 24.86
N ARG A 592 9.16 15.58 24.70
CA ARG A 592 8.82 14.83 23.48
C ARG A 592 8.39 13.40 23.80
N THR A 593 7.36 12.95 23.10
CA THR A 593 7.01 11.52 22.99
C THR A 593 7.36 11.07 21.58
N VAL A 594 8.37 10.21 21.45
CA VAL A 594 8.83 9.66 20.17
C VAL A 594 8.10 8.34 19.93
N ILE A 595 7.35 8.26 18.83
CA ILE A 595 6.43 7.17 18.50
C ILE A 595 6.91 6.50 17.21
N PHE A 596 7.29 5.23 17.34
CA PHE A 596 7.62 4.35 16.23
C PHE A 596 6.46 3.42 15.94
N GLY A 597 6.31 3.04 14.67
CA GLY A 597 5.43 1.95 14.26
C GLY A 597 5.85 1.41 12.90
N GLY A 598 5.89 0.09 12.76
CA GLY A 598 6.29 -0.54 11.52
C GLY A 598 6.56 -2.03 11.67
N LYS A 599 6.46 -2.75 10.56
CA LYS A 599 6.79 -4.17 10.45
C LYS A 599 8.13 -4.35 9.73
N ALA A 600 8.96 -5.27 10.21
CA ALA A 600 10.12 -5.79 9.47
C ALA A 600 9.69 -7.02 8.67
N ALA A 601 10.26 -7.26 7.48
CA ALA A 601 10.01 -8.52 6.78
C ALA A 601 10.57 -9.70 7.61
N PRO A 602 9.95 -10.91 7.60
CA PRO A 602 10.34 -12.00 8.50
C PRO A 602 11.81 -12.41 8.40
N GLY A 603 12.36 -12.45 7.18
CA GLY A 603 13.76 -12.77 6.92
C GLY A 603 14.75 -11.61 7.15
N TYR A 604 14.29 -10.39 7.41
CA TYR A 604 15.14 -9.20 7.46
C TYR A 604 15.72 -8.96 8.85
N ARG A 605 16.83 -9.67 9.14
CA ARG A 605 17.48 -9.68 10.46
C ARG A 605 17.85 -8.29 10.98
N MET A 606 18.49 -7.44 10.16
CA MET A 606 18.90 -6.09 10.58
C MET A 606 17.68 -5.22 10.94
N ALA A 607 16.60 -5.27 10.15
CA ALA A 607 15.37 -4.55 10.47
C ALA A 607 14.73 -5.03 11.78
N LYS A 608 14.70 -6.34 12.04
CA LYS A 608 14.23 -6.89 13.34
C LYS A 608 15.13 -6.45 14.50
N LEU A 609 16.45 -6.38 14.28
CA LEU A 609 17.40 -5.88 15.29
C LEU A 609 17.18 -4.40 15.60
N VAL A 610 16.82 -3.56 14.62
CA VAL A 610 16.44 -2.16 14.84
C VAL A 610 15.15 -2.05 15.65
N ILE A 611 14.13 -2.90 15.41
CA ILE A 611 12.93 -2.96 16.27
C ILE A 611 13.33 -3.28 17.72
N ARG A 612 14.19 -4.29 17.91
CA ARG A 612 14.68 -4.65 19.24
C ARG A 612 15.40 -3.49 19.92
N LEU A 613 16.28 -2.81 19.20
CA LEU A 613 16.98 -1.63 19.70
C LEU A 613 16.01 -0.52 20.15
N ILE A 614 14.97 -0.22 19.36
CA ILE A 614 13.99 0.81 19.72
C ILE A 614 13.29 0.45 21.04
N ASN A 615 12.89 -0.80 21.24
CA ASN A 615 12.23 -1.24 22.47
C ASN A 615 13.19 -1.22 23.67
N ASP A 616 14.42 -1.71 23.52
CA ASP A 616 15.42 -1.69 24.60
C ASP A 616 15.80 -0.25 25.02
N VAL A 617 15.94 0.67 24.04
CA VAL A 617 16.12 2.11 24.32
C VAL A 617 14.89 2.67 25.02
N ALA A 618 13.68 2.28 24.60
CA ALA A 618 12.45 2.74 25.23
C ALA A 618 12.35 2.30 26.70
N ASP A 619 12.73 1.07 27.03
CA ASP A 619 12.69 0.55 28.39
C ASP A 619 13.60 1.36 29.32
N VAL A 620 14.83 1.65 28.89
CA VAL A 620 15.78 2.47 29.65
C VAL A 620 15.28 3.91 29.80
N VAL A 621 14.91 4.56 28.69
CA VAL A 621 14.49 5.98 28.68
C VAL A 621 13.21 6.17 29.49
N ASN A 622 12.23 5.27 29.35
CA ASN A 622 10.93 5.43 30.00
C ASN A 622 10.98 5.18 31.51
N SER A 623 11.96 4.40 31.97
CA SER A 623 12.13 4.02 33.38
C SER A 623 13.04 4.98 34.15
N ASP A 624 13.90 5.73 33.47
CA ASP A 624 14.79 6.70 34.10
C ASP A 624 14.00 7.86 34.75
N PRO A 625 14.14 8.07 36.09
CA PRO A 625 13.50 9.18 36.78
C PRO A 625 13.82 10.57 36.20
N ILE A 626 15.01 10.78 35.64
CA ILE A 626 15.43 12.05 35.02
C ILE A 626 14.59 12.36 33.77
N MET A 627 14.06 11.35 33.11
CA MET A 627 13.26 11.50 31.87
C MET A 627 11.78 11.80 32.12
N ARG A 628 11.30 11.70 33.37
CA ARG A 628 9.88 11.91 33.70
C ARG A 628 9.43 13.32 33.30
N GLY A 629 8.36 13.39 32.51
CA GLY A 629 7.83 14.66 31.97
C GLY A 629 8.69 15.31 30.87
N ARG A 630 9.81 14.68 30.47
CA ARG A 630 10.76 15.22 29.48
C ARG A 630 10.88 14.34 28.23
N ARG A 631 10.83 13.02 28.39
CA ARG A 631 10.99 12.09 27.27
C ARG A 631 10.18 10.82 27.49
N LYS A 632 9.51 10.38 26.43
CA LYS A 632 8.97 9.04 26.28
C LYS A 632 9.30 8.49 24.91
N VAL A 633 9.49 7.18 24.84
CA VAL A 633 9.66 6.43 23.58
C VAL A 633 8.63 5.33 23.56
N VAL A 634 7.91 5.19 22.46
CA VAL A 634 6.83 4.21 22.31
C VAL A 634 7.00 3.51 20.97
N PHE A 635 7.00 2.18 20.98
CA PHE A 635 6.80 1.38 19.77
C PHE A 635 5.37 0.86 19.77
N ILE A 636 4.56 1.25 18.79
CA ILE A 636 3.19 0.75 18.64
C ILE A 636 3.23 -0.51 17.75
N PRO A 637 2.90 -1.70 18.29
CA PRO A 637 2.89 -2.94 17.52
C PRO A 637 1.82 -2.95 16.43
N ASN A 638 2.01 -3.83 15.46
CA ASN A 638 1.06 -4.11 14.37
C ASN A 638 0.62 -2.86 13.62
N SER A 639 1.57 -2.18 12.97
CA SER A 639 1.28 -0.99 12.14
C SER A 639 0.36 -1.33 10.95
N ASP A 640 -0.95 -1.21 11.16
CA ASP A 640 -2.03 -1.39 10.18
C ASP A 640 -2.76 -0.05 9.90
N VAL A 641 -3.88 -0.09 9.16
CA VAL A 641 -4.62 1.15 8.80
C VAL A 641 -5.32 1.71 10.03
N SER A 642 -5.92 0.85 10.85
CA SER A 642 -6.56 1.23 12.12
C SER A 642 -5.64 2.01 13.05
N ASN A 643 -4.43 1.51 13.28
CA ASN A 643 -3.44 2.20 14.10
C ASN A 643 -2.98 3.49 13.43
N ALA A 644 -2.81 3.51 12.11
CA ALA A 644 -2.48 4.75 11.39
C ALA A 644 -3.59 5.82 11.50
N GLU A 645 -4.87 5.45 11.48
CA GLU A 645 -6.00 6.37 11.66
C GLU A 645 -6.04 7.00 13.06
N LEU A 646 -5.41 6.38 14.06
CA LEU A 646 -5.23 6.95 15.41
C LEU A 646 -3.96 7.81 15.52
N ILE A 647 -2.85 7.35 14.93
CA ILE A 647 -1.54 7.99 15.07
C ILE A 647 -1.44 9.28 14.25
N ILE A 648 -1.89 9.25 12.99
CA ILE A 648 -1.71 10.36 12.05
C ILE A 648 -2.36 11.67 12.54
N PRO A 649 -3.62 11.68 13.01
CA PRO A 649 -4.25 12.90 13.52
C PRO A 649 -3.57 13.49 14.75
N ALA A 650 -2.87 12.65 15.53
CA ALA A 650 -2.20 13.04 16.77
C ALA A 650 -0.75 13.51 16.57
N ALA A 651 -0.14 13.25 15.42
CA ALA A 651 1.24 13.62 15.16
C ALA A 651 1.42 15.15 15.13
N ASP A 652 2.44 15.65 15.82
CA ASP A 652 2.90 17.03 15.70
C ASP A 652 4.05 17.10 14.67
N LEU A 653 5.01 16.18 14.78
CA LEU A 653 6.16 16.06 13.87
C LEU A 653 6.10 14.72 13.12
N SER A 654 6.43 14.78 11.83
CA SER A 654 6.41 13.67 10.89
C SER A 654 7.83 13.38 10.39
N GLU A 655 8.38 12.22 10.76
CA GLU A 655 9.74 11.78 10.41
C GLU A 655 9.78 11.14 9.01
N GLN A 656 10.31 11.88 8.05
CA GLN A 656 10.41 11.51 6.62
C GLN A 656 11.86 11.50 6.16
N ILE A 657 12.65 10.72 6.89
CA ILE A 657 14.11 10.81 6.92
C ILE A 657 14.82 9.75 6.08
N SER A 658 14.24 9.26 5.00
CA SER A 658 14.91 8.26 4.14
C SER A 658 16.20 8.84 3.53
N THR A 659 17.18 8.00 3.18
CA THR A 659 18.39 8.48 2.47
C THR A 659 17.98 9.06 1.12
N ALA A 660 18.45 10.26 0.76
CA ALA A 660 17.99 10.91 -0.46
C ALA A 660 18.27 10.08 -1.72
N GLY A 661 17.27 9.95 -2.60
CA GLY A 661 17.30 9.09 -3.77
C GLY A 661 16.78 7.66 -3.55
N THR A 662 16.33 7.30 -2.33
CA THR A 662 15.85 5.94 -2.03
C THR A 662 14.33 5.83 -1.88
N GLU A 663 13.66 6.88 -1.37
CA GLU A 663 12.20 6.90 -1.26
C GLU A 663 11.59 7.36 -2.59
N ALA A 664 10.89 6.44 -3.26
CA ALA A 664 10.24 6.75 -4.53
C ALA A 664 9.18 7.86 -4.42
N SER A 665 8.48 7.94 -3.30
CA SER A 665 7.44 8.96 -3.06
C SER A 665 7.16 9.10 -1.57
N GLY A 666 6.58 8.06 -0.96
CA GLY A 666 6.00 8.14 0.38
C GLY A 666 4.59 8.72 0.34
N THR A 667 3.64 8.03 0.97
CA THR A 667 2.26 8.51 1.17
C THR A 667 1.93 8.73 2.64
N GLY A 668 2.80 8.27 3.57
CA GLY A 668 2.67 8.57 5.00
C GLY A 668 2.88 10.05 5.30
N ASN A 669 3.90 10.65 4.68
CA ASN A 669 4.18 12.10 4.72
C ASN A 669 2.96 12.93 4.31
N MET A 670 2.28 12.57 3.21
CA MET A 670 1.09 13.27 2.74
C MET A 670 -0.04 13.25 3.78
N LYS A 671 -0.29 12.09 4.41
CA LYS A 671 -1.35 11.96 5.43
C LYS A 671 -1.04 12.77 6.68
N LEU A 672 0.21 12.73 7.12
CA LEU A 672 0.67 13.45 8.31
C LEU A 672 0.58 14.97 8.11
N ALA A 673 1.09 15.47 6.98
CA ALA A 673 0.98 16.89 6.63
C ALA A 673 -0.48 17.33 6.44
N LEU A 674 -1.34 16.49 5.83
CA LEU A 674 -2.78 16.75 5.67
C LEU A 674 -3.52 16.86 7.02
N ASN A 675 -2.95 16.28 8.08
CA ASN A 675 -3.46 16.37 9.46
C ASN A 675 -2.71 17.40 10.32
N GLY A 676 -1.91 18.26 9.70
CA GLY A 676 -1.22 19.37 10.37
C GLY A 676 0.04 18.98 11.13
N ALA A 677 0.64 17.82 10.85
CA ALA A 677 1.98 17.51 11.34
C ALA A 677 3.02 18.24 10.47
N LEU A 678 3.98 18.91 11.08
CA LEU A 678 5.13 19.46 10.35
C LEU A 678 6.07 18.32 9.97
N THR A 679 6.64 18.38 8.78
CA THR A 679 7.58 17.35 8.33
C THR A 679 9.01 17.73 8.68
N ILE A 680 9.76 16.79 9.26
CA ILE A 680 11.22 16.77 9.24
C ILE A 680 11.66 15.69 8.26
N GLY A 681 12.51 16.03 7.30
CA GLY A 681 12.83 15.08 6.25
C GLY A 681 14.00 15.48 5.36
N THR A 682 14.47 14.52 4.60
CA THR A 682 15.43 14.73 3.52
C THR A 682 14.72 15.27 2.29
N LEU A 683 15.51 15.82 1.36
CA LEU A 683 15.02 16.25 0.05
C LEU A 683 14.84 15.05 -0.89
N ASP A 684 13.88 14.19 -0.56
CA ASP A 684 13.63 12.91 -1.22
C ASP A 684 12.13 12.65 -1.45
N GLY A 685 11.82 11.80 -2.43
CA GLY A 685 10.44 11.40 -2.77
C GLY A 685 9.47 12.59 -2.86
N ALA A 686 8.31 12.43 -2.21
CA ALA A 686 7.27 13.44 -2.16
C ALA A 686 7.55 14.58 -1.16
N ASN A 687 8.61 14.50 -0.34
CA ASN A 687 8.98 15.64 0.53
C ASN A 687 9.37 16.87 -0.31
N VAL A 688 9.96 16.64 -1.49
CA VAL A 688 10.29 17.72 -2.45
C VAL A 688 9.02 18.46 -2.86
N GLU A 689 7.98 17.71 -3.23
CA GLU A 689 6.71 18.27 -3.68
C GLU A 689 5.95 18.91 -2.50
N ILE A 690 5.95 18.28 -1.32
CA ILE A 690 5.34 18.86 -0.11
C ILE A 690 5.98 20.20 0.21
N ARG A 691 7.32 20.28 0.22
CA ARG A 691 8.06 21.54 0.44
C ARG A 691 7.64 22.64 -0.55
N ASN A 692 7.44 22.27 -1.81
CA ASN A 692 7.05 23.23 -2.85
C ASN A 692 5.62 23.77 -2.63
N GLU A 693 4.68 22.92 -2.17
CA GLU A 693 3.30 23.33 -1.93
C GLU A 693 3.08 24.04 -0.60
N VAL A 694 3.75 23.61 0.48
CA VAL A 694 3.56 24.18 1.82
C VAL A 694 4.47 25.38 2.10
N GLY A 695 5.50 25.60 1.27
CA GLY A 695 6.53 26.62 1.48
C GLY A 695 7.73 26.11 2.28
N VAL A 696 8.94 26.54 1.90
CA VAL A 696 10.22 26.11 2.48
C VAL A 696 10.31 26.44 3.97
N GLU A 697 9.66 27.52 4.40
CA GLU A 697 9.64 27.95 5.79
C GLU A 697 8.74 27.07 6.67
N ASN A 698 7.84 26.25 6.10
CA ASN A 698 6.85 25.46 6.84
C ASN A 698 7.19 23.96 6.90
N ILE A 699 8.43 23.60 6.58
CA ILE A 699 8.97 22.24 6.61
C ILE A 699 10.45 22.25 7.04
N PHE A 700 10.90 21.20 7.71
CA PHE A 700 12.25 21.08 8.21
C PHE A 700 13.07 20.13 7.31
N ILE A 701 13.78 20.69 6.34
CA ILE A 701 14.65 19.92 5.44
C ILE A 701 16.08 19.87 5.97
N PHE A 702 16.70 18.68 5.93
CA PHE A 702 18.10 18.47 6.30
C PHE A 702 18.77 17.41 5.43
N GLY A 703 20.09 17.29 5.61
CA GLY A 703 20.90 16.20 5.06
C GLY A 703 21.29 16.40 3.61
N LEU A 704 21.96 15.39 3.07
CA LEU A 704 22.43 15.35 1.69
C LEU A 704 21.25 15.27 0.71
N THR A 705 21.42 15.91 -0.44
CA THR A 705 20.58 15.71 -1.63
C THR A 705 20.94 14.42 -2.36
N ALA A 706 20.06 13.92 -3.23
CA ALA A 706 20.32 12.69 -3.99
C ALA A 706 21.62 12.77 -4.84
N ASP A 707 21.92 13.95 -5.40
CA ASP A 707 23.12 14.16 -6.19
C ASP A 707 24.38 14.19 -5.29
N GLU A 708 24.30 14.78 -4.09
CA GLU A 708 25.38 14.74 -3.09
C GLU A 708 25.62 13.33 -2.53
N VAL A 709 24.55 12.54 -2.33
CA VAL A 709 24.65 11.11 -1.99
C VAL A 709 25.45 10.35 -3.05
N ALA A 710 25.12 10.56 -4.34
CA ALA A 710 25.86 9.95 -5.44
C ALA A 710 27.34 10.38 -5.45
N GLN A 711 27.62 11.67 -5.15
CA GLN A 711 28.99 12.18 -5.04
C GLN A 711 29.76 11.55 -3.87
N GLN A 712 29.13 11.33 -2.71
CA GLN A 712 29.74 10.65 -1.57
C GLN A 712 30.20 9.23 -1.95
N TYR A 713 29.33 8.46 -2.62
CA TYR A 713 29.72 7.12 -3.11
C TYR A 713 30.85 7.18 -4.13
N ALA A 714 30.79 8.11 -5.09
CA ALA A 714 31.83 8.27 -6.10
C ALA A 714 33.18 8.68 -5.50
N ALA A 715 33.18 9.44 -4.40
CA ALA A 715 34.37 9.89 -3.69
C ALA A 715 34.96 8.82 -2.74
N GLY A 716 34.34 7.64 -2.60
CA GLY A 716 34.79 6.60 -1.69
C GLY A 716 34.49 6.92 -0.23
N TYR A 717 33.22 7.25 0.06
CA TYR A 717 32.69 7.53 1.40
C TYR A 717 33.31 6.65 2.51
N ASN A 718 33.76 7.29 3.60
CA ASN A 718 34.33 6.62 4.77
C ASN A 718 33.60 7.05 6.05
N PRO A 719 32.84 6.16 6.71
CA PRO A 719 32.09 6.49 7.92
C PRO A 719 32.97 6.88 9.12
N TRP A 720 34.22 6.39 9.18
CA TRP A 720 35.14 6.70 10.28
C TRP A 720 35.46 8.19 10.39
N THR A 721 35.45 8.91 9.26
CA THR A 721 35.63 10.37 9.25
C THR A 721 34.56 11.08 10.09
N HIS A 722 33.31 10.64 10.00
CA HIS A 722 32.20 11.21 10.77
C HIS A 722 32.24 10.76 12.23
N TYR A 723 32.56 9.49 12.47
CA TYR A 723 32.70 8.91 13.80
C TYR A 723 33.76 9.65 14.63
N ASP A 724 34.96 9.87 14.08
CA ASP A 724 36.07 10.47 14.83
C ASP A 724 35.98 12.00 14.96
N SER A 725 35.26 12.67 14.06
CA SER A 725 35.11 14.13 14.08
C SER A 725 33.92 14.64 14.90
N ASN A 726 32.97 13.78 15.28
CA ASN A 726 31.78 14.17 16.03
C ASN A 726 31.71 13.43 17.38
N ALA A 727 32.03 14.14 18.47
CA ALA A 727 32.08 13.57 19.82
C ALA A 727 30.72 13.02 20.32
N GLU A 728 29.60 13.67 19.96
CA GLU A 728 28.27 13.19 20.36
C GLU A 728 27.86 11.93 19.58
N LEU A 729 28.17 11.89 18.28
CA LEU A 729 27.97 10.68 17.47
C LEU A 729 28.79 9.52 18.02
N LYS A 730 30.06 9.77 18.31
CA LYS A 730 30.98 8.80 18.93
C LYS A 730 30.42 8.27 20.25
N GLN A 731 30.02 9.16 21.16
CA GLN A 731 29.42 8.77 22.43
C GLN A 731 28.17 7.91 22.23
N THR A 732 27.26 8.30 21.33
CA THR A 732 26.03 7.55 21.05
C THR A 732 26.32 6.15 20.50
N LEU A 733 27.27 6.01 19.58
CA LEU A 733 27.65 4.72 19.00
C LEU A 733 28.46 3.85 19.98
N ASP A 734 29.36 4.44 20.76
CA ASP A 734 30.10 3.76 21.83
C ASP A 734 29.13 3.21 22.89
N THR A 735 28.16 4.03 23.33
CA THR A 735 27.13 3.62 24.29
C THR A 735 26.34 2.41 23.78
N LEU A 736 26.02 2.38 22.48
CA LEU A 736 25.35 1.27 21.83
C LEU A 736 26.23 0.01 21.78
N ARG A 737 27.49 0.16 21.32
CA ARG A 737 28.47 -0.93 21.19
C ARG A 737 28.81 -1.56 22.53
N ASP A 738 28.91 -0.76 23.58
CA ASP A 738 29.40 -1.21 24.89
C ASP A 738 28.31 -1.89 25.74
N GLY A 739 27.08 -1.99 25.21
CA GLY A 739 25.98 -2.76 25.78
C GLY A 739 25.12 -2.02 26.80
N PHE A 740 25.11 -0.68 26.79
CA PHE A 740 24.34 0.10 27.78
C PHE A 740 22.84 -0.21 27.77
N PHE A 741 22.26 -0.41 26.58
CA PHE A 741 20.84 -0.75 26.40
C PHE A 741 20.57 -2.27 26.43
N SER A 742 21.61 -3.09 26.59
CA SER A 742 21.50 -4.56 26.63
C SER A 742 22.50 -5.15 27.62
N PRO A 743 22.40 -4.85 28.93
CA PRO A 743 23.42 -5.26 29.91
C PRO A 743 23.61 -6.77 30.01
N GLU A 744 22.55 -7.55 29.77
CA GLU A 744 22.58 -9.02 29.76
C GLU A 744 23.22 -9.63 28.49
N ASP A 745 23.36 -8.83 27.44
CA ASP A 745 23.94 -9.22 26.15
C ASP A 745 24.63 -7.99 25.53
N ARG A 746 25.82 -7.69 26.04
CA ARG A 746 26.54 -6.45 25.71
C ARG A 746 26.92 -6.36 24.23
N ASP A 747 26.97 -7.49 23.55
CA ASP A 747 27.39 -7.60 22.17
C ASP A 747 26.22 -7.52 21.17
N ARG A 748 24.97 -7.49 21.67
CA ARG A 748 23.74 -7.52 20.86
C ARG A 748 23.74 -6.54 19.68
N TYR A 749 24.26 -5.33 19.88
CA TYR A 749 24.22 -4.26 18.89
C TYR A 749 25.55 -3.99 18.19
N LYS A 750 26.58 -4.82 18.40
CA LYS A 750 27.78 -4.81 17.57
C LYS A 750 27.46 -4.88 16.07
N PRO A 751 26.51 -5.72 15.59
CA PRO A 751 26.15 -5.73 14.17
C PRO A 751 25.66 -4.38 13.64
N ILE A 752 24.99 -3.57 14.46
CA ILE A 752 24.57 -2.22 14.07
C ILE A 752 25.79 -1.30 13.97
N PHE A 753 26.67 -1.32 14.98
CA PHE A 753 27.91 -0.55 14.96
C PHE A 753 28.77 -0.91 13.74
N ASP A 754 28.94 -2.19 13.48
CA ASP A 754 29.74 -2.69 12.36
C ASP A 754 29.14 -2.29 11.02
N ASN A 755 27.80 -2.35 10.89
CA ASN A 755 27.12 -1.90 9.68
C ASN A 755 27.36 -0.41 9.39
N LEU A 756 27.36 0.41 10.45
CA LEU A 756 27.58 1.85 10.36
C LEU A 756 29.05 2.26 10.24
N THR A 757 30.00 1.33 10.38
CA THR A 757 31.44 1.65 10.38
C THR A 757 32.22 0.74 9.43
N TYR A 758 32.41 -0.52 9.79
CA TYR A 758 33.20 -1.48 9.01
C TYR A 758 32.54 -1.89 7.69
N HIS A 759 31.21 -1.83 7.59
CA HIS A 759 30.46 -2.17 6.36
C HIS A 759 30.00 -0.94 5.57
N GLY A 760 30.59 0.22 5.86
CA GLY A 760 30.54 1.39 4.97
C GLY A 760 29.31 2.29 5.12
N ASP A 761 28.41 2.02 6.08
CA ASP A 761 27.20 2.83 6.30
C ASP A 761 26.47 3.14 4.98
N HIS A 762 25.99 2.08 4.33
CA HIS A 762 25.41 2.14 2.99
C HIS A 762 24.24 3.13 2.84
N TYR A 763 23.67 3.64 3.93
CA TYR A 763 22.57 4.61 3.88
C TYR A 763 22.96 5.98 4.45
N LEU A 764 24.26 6.23 4.63
CA LEU A 764 24.86 7.51 5.00
C LEU A 764 24.24 8.10 6.28
N LEU A 765 23.94 7.26 7.27
CA LEU A 765 23.42 7.70 8.56
C LEU A 765 24.41 8.62 9.27
N LEU A 766 25.70 8.27 9.26
CA LEU A 766 26.73 9.05 9.96
C LEU A 766 27.00 10.38 9.26
N ALA A 767 26.87 10.42 7.93
CA ALA A 767 27.00 11.65 7.16
C ALA A 767 25.89 12.66 7.48
N ASP A 768 24.64 12.18 7.57
CA ASP A 768 23.47 13.03 7.83
C ASP A 768 23.24 13.31 9.32
N TYR A 769 23.88 12.58 10.23
CA TYR A 769 23.62 12.64 11.66
C TYR A 769 23.69 14.07 12.23
N ALA A 770 24.78 14.80 11.97
CA ALA A 770 24.93 16.16 12.53
C ALA A 770 23.86 17.13 12.01
N ALA A 771 23.53 17.04 10.72
CA ALA A 771 22.48 17.86 10.11
C ALA A 771 21.10 17.53 10.67
N TYR A 772 20.82 16.25 10.93
CA TYR A 772 19.58 15.80 11.55
C TYR A 772 19.43 16.32 12.97
N ILE A 773 20.45 16.17 13.82
CA ILE A 773 20.44 16.69 15.20
C ILE A 773 20.24 18.20 15.21
N ALA A 774 20.96 18.95 14.37
CA ALA A 774 20.78 20.40 14.27
C ALA A 774 19.37 20.81 13.79
N CYS A 775 18.76 20.01 12.90
CA CYS A 775 17.40 20.23 12.44
C CYS A 775 16.37 19.96 13.54
N GLN A 776 16.60 18.91 14.34
CA GLN A 776 15.75 18.58 15.50
C GLN A 776 15.78 19.67 16.58
N GLU A 777 16.91 20.37 16.76
CA GLU A 777 16.97 21.53 17.65
C GLU A 777 16.09 22.69 17.14
N LYS A 778 16.04 22.92 15.82
CA LYS A 778 15.14 23.92 15.22
C LYS A 778 13.67 23.55 15.43
N VAL A 779 13.33 22.26 15.32
CA VAL A 779 12.00 21.75 15.65
C VAL A 779 11.67 22.04 17.12
N GLY A 780 12.58 21.69 18.03
CA GLY A 780 12.41 21.91 19.46
C GLY A 780 12.21 23.38 19.82
N ALA A 781 12.99 24.27 19.21
CA ALA A 781 12.89 25.72 19.39
C ALA A 781 11.55 26.27 18.87
N LEU A 782 11.11 25.84 17.68
CA LEU A 782 9.85 26.32 17.11
C LEU A 782 8.63 25.82 17.88
N TYR A 783 8.66 24.60 18.42
CA TYR A 783 7.55 24.09 19.23
C TYR A 783 7.36 24.87 20.54
N ARG A 784 8.42 25.53 21.05
CA ARG A 784 8.34 26.46 22.19
C ARG A 784 7.68 27.80 21.84
N ASP A 785 7.39 28.06 20.56
CA ASP A 785 6.52 29.13 20.08
C ASP A 785 5.22 28.53 19.49
N PRO A 786 4.18 28.31 20.33
CA PRO A 786 2.95 27.65 19.90
C PRO A 786 2.22 28.41 18.78
N GLN A 787 2.31 29.74 18.76
CA GLN A 787 1.62 30.54 17.75
C GLN A 787 2.27 30.38 16.37
N ALA A 788 3.60 30.41 16.33
CA ALA A 788 4.34 30.14 15.10
C ALA A 788 4.16 28.68 14.64
N TRP A 789 4.20 27.71 15.55
CA TRP A 789 3.98 26.29 15.22
C TRP A 789 2.62 26.06 14.57
N VAL A 790 1.55 26.52 15.22
CA VAL A 790 0.17 26.31 14.77
C VAL A 790 -0.09 26.99 13.43
N ARG A 791 0.44 28.20 13.24
CA ARG A 791 0.37 28.89 11.95
C ARG A 791 0.93 28.01 10.83
N LYS A 792 2.12 27.42 11.02
CA LYS A 792 2.74 26.54 10.02
C LYS A 792 1.99 25.23 9.82
N ALA A 793 1.42 24.67 10.88
CA ALA A 793 0.60 23.48 10.80
C ALA A 793 -0.65 23.70 9.94
N ILE A 794 -1.32 24.85 10.10
CA ILE A 794 -2.47 25.23 9.26
C ILE A 794 -2.05 25.42 7.80
N LEU A 795 -0.91 26.09 7.56
CA LEU A 795 -0.38 26.28 6.20
C LEU A 795 0.00 24.96 5.53
N ASN A 796 0.49 23.97 6.29
CA ASN A 796 0.68 22.62 5.76
C ASN A 796 -0.65 22.05 5.28
N VAL A 797 -1.69 22.03 6.13
CA VAL A 797 -3.03 21.54 5.74
C VAL A 797 -3.56 22.27 4.50
N ALA A 798 -3.40 23.60 4.45
CA ALA A 798 -3.85 24.43 3.32
C ALA A 798 -3.11 24.10 2.01
N GLY A 799 -1.84 23.72 2.08
CA GLY A 799 -1.00 23.34 0.95
C GLY A 799 -1.18 21.90 0.45
N MET A 800 -1.98 21.06 1.12
CA MET A 800 -2.04 19.63 0.78
C MET A 800 -2.96 19.26 -0.40
N GLY A 801 -3.61 20.23 -1.07
CA GLY A 801 -4.54 19.98 -2.17
C GLY A 801 -4.01 19.08 -3.28
N GLN A 802 -2.76 19.33 -3.72
CA GLN A 802 -2.09 18.56 -4.77
C GLN A 802 -2.03 17.06 -4.46
N PHE A 803 -2.02 16.65 -3.19
CA PHE A 803 -1.79 15.26 -2.77
C PHE A 803 -3.07 14.42 -2.64
N SER A 804 -4.20 14.91 -3.15
CA SER A 804 -5.40 14.07 -3.31
C SER A 804 -5.15 12.94 -4.32
N SER A 805 -5.55 11.72 -3.98
CA SER A 805 -5.54 10.62 -4.94
C SER A 805 -6.53 10.84 -6.10
N ASP A 806 -7.52 11.72 -5.98
CA ASP A 806 -8.42 12.08 -7.08
C ASP A 806 -7.66 12.81 -8.20
N ARG A 807 -6.74 13.73 -7.82
CA ARG A 807 -5.87 14.41 -8.78
C ARG A 807 -5.02 13.40 -9.53
N THR A 808 -4.41 12.46 -8.79
CA THR A 808 -3.60 11.39 -9.38
C THR A 808 -4.44 10.53 -10.34
N ILE A 809 -5.62 10.05 -9.93
CA ILE A 809 -6.52 9.26 -10.79
C ILE A 809 -6.98 10.05 -12.02
N GLY A 810 -7.28 11.34 -11.88
CA GLY A 810 -7.60 12.21 -13.02
C GLY A 810 -6.46 12.29 -14.05
N GLN A 811 -5.21 12.35 -13.59
CA GLN A 811 -4.04 12.33 -14.48
C GLN A 811 -3.84 10.95 -15.14
N TYR A 812 -3.95 9.84 -14.40
CA TYR A 812 -3.90 8.50 -15.00
C TYR A 812 -5.00 8.32 -16.07
N ALA A 813 -6.23 8.73 -15.75
CA ALA A 813 -7.38 8.61 -16.64
C ALA A 813 -7.16 9.36 -17.96
N LYS A 814 -6.59 10.57 -17.90
CA LYS A 814 -6.33 11.42 -19.07
C LYS A 814 -5.09 11.02 -19.87
N THR A 815 -4.01 10.65 -19.21
CA THR A 815 -2.68 10.54 -19.85
C THR A 815 -2.29 9.11 -20.19
N ILE A 816 -2.81 8.12 -19.45
CA ILE A 816 -2.40 6.71 -19.60
C ILE A 816 -3.57 5.85 -20.07
N TRP A 817 -4.71 5.92 -19.38
CA TRP A 817 -5.82 5.00 -19.64
C TRP A 817 -6.74 5.46 -20.77
N ASN A 818 -6.80 6.77 -21.04
CA ASN A 818 -7.75 7.40 -21.94
C ASN A 818 -9.20 6.99 -21.60
N VAL A 819 -9.57 7.19 -20.33
CA VAL A 819 -10.93 6.91 -19.82
C VAL A 819 -11.58 8.18 -19.32
N GLU A 820 -12.90 8.26 -19.48
CA GLU A 820 -13.67 9.39 -18.97
C GLU A 820 -14.16 9.12 -17.54
N ALA A 821 -14.09 10.16 -16.70
CA ALA A 821 -14.70 10.20 -15.38
C ALA A 821 -16.16 10.69 -15.53
N ARG A 822 -17.12 9.81 -15.25
CA ARG A 822 -18.56 10.13 -15.28
C ARG A 822 -19.22 9.47 -14.08
N GLY A 823 -19.47 10.28 -13.05
CA GLY A 823 -20.14 9.86 -11.82
C GLY A 823 -21.64 9.71 -12.03
N ARG A 824 -22.25 8.82 -11.24
CA ARG A 824 -23.70 8.71 -11.17
C ARG A 824 -24.25 9.62 -10.06
N ALA A 825 -25.31 10.34 -10.33
CA ALA A 825 -26.02 11.12 -9.31
C ALA A 825 -26.59 10.17 -8.24
N VAL A 826 -26.65 10.66 -7.00
CA VAL A 826 -27.41 10.02 -5.92
C VAL A 826 -28.87 10.39 -6.15
N GLY A 827 -29.74 9.39 -6.23
CA GLY A 827 -31.19 9.56 -6.36
C GLY A 827 -31.86 9.81 -5.02
#